data_AF-A0A6V8DJG3-F1
#
_entry.id   AF-A0A6V8DJG3-F1
#
_cell.length_a   1.000
_cell.length_b   1.000
_cell.length_c   1.000
_cell.angle_alpha   90.00
_cell.angle_beta   90.00
_cell.angle_gamma   90.00
#
_symmetry.space_group_name_H-M   'P 1'
#
loop_
_entity.id
_entity.type
_entity.pdbx_description
1 polymer ?
#
loop_
_entity_poly.entity_id
_entity_poly.type
_entity_poly.pdbx_seq_one_letter_code
_entity_poly.pdbx_strand_id
1 'polypeptide(L)'
;MKILRVVLAILILMGGIFVNMNPDLVDSHYDFEESDESSDLVGLQIDERWLVLRVSFPNSPHSESITSSLLQGNGSAEEYVQQLSGGSSTLQVTVTDDVWVSEFAESYWGADSQDDRDVGNNGMGVDKLVENAAKNLLSGLDLSDWDLNGDGIIDRLLVLHSGNAQESGGPADSIWSHFSTLATPVEIGEWEIKHYTISSLESGLGTLVHEMIHQMGAYDLYDVNSDLPSRNWNGLGDWDIMASGNWNGNAMIPAMPGGATLVTINGLGIESVNPELSQNITLYPMSSTQNNTRVVSIDTAPGESVLISYRADSGFDSALPGSGLIVEYLDRNNGNIDDNTVNRDPKNPWVMIIEADGDQALLRNRDSGSSGDTFQTGDSFGSEGHLIRDNRGRLVPWHVSITNIGQANASLEIIPNNEFTDRILTPRSPIQLIEGESAYASVKTQLPCTLVINTSIDLTTPEPIEIEIPAGITTIPILRFSDTNQEIGILNGNIGCKGKTLENLRIDWQTIGHRIPYQEIEHVIKWDQPSTISIPISMIGTGSRNYDIAIEGAVGRIANSDTQGEVLSGDNLVLAIQPDGLLTPGMYARGEIVFQDDYSVEQRIKVTLIAESSLTGDGILGWISQPSNGLLMISILLAFSIIMGRDTDD
;
A
#
# COMPACT_ATOMS: atom_id res chain seq x y z
N MET A 1 65.67 0.77 14.76
CA MET A 1 64.36 1.46 14.84
C MET A 1 63.92 2.12 13.53
N LYS A 2 64.75 2.93 12.87
CA LYS A 2 64.36 3.63 11.62
C LYS A 2 63.88 2.72 10.48
N ILE A 3 64.58 1.61 10.20
CA ILE A 3 64.17 0.64 9.16
C ILE A 3 62.81 0.01 9.50
N LEU A 4 62.58 -0.33 10.78
CA LEU A 4 61.31 -0.91 11.24
C LEU A 4 60.15 0.08 11.11
N ARG A 5 60.37 1.37 11.41
CA ARG A 5 59.37 2.44 11.22
C ARG A 5 59.00 2.64 9.75
N VAL A 6 59.99 2.60 8.85
CA VAL A 6 59.77 2.71 7.40
C VAL A 6 58.97 1.50 6.89
N VAL A 7 59.31 0.28 7.32
CA VAL A 7 58.57 -0.93 6.93
C VAL A 7 57.11 -0.87 7.43
N LEU A 8 56.90 -0.44 8.68
CA LEU A 8 55.55 -0.31 9.24
C LEU A 8 54.71 0.75 8.52
N ALA A 9 55.31 1.91 8.21
CA ALA A 9 54.65 2.96 7.45
C ALA A 9 54.26 2.49 6.05
N ILE A 10 55.12 1.72 5.37
CA ILE A 10 54.82 1.13 4.05
C ILE A 10 53.67 0.13 4.15
N LEU A 11 53.64 -0.72 5.18
CA LEU A 11 52.55 -1.69 5.37
C LEU A 11 51.20 -1.00 5.60
N ILE A 12 51.16 0.05 6.43
CA ILE A 12 49.94 0.83 6.69
C ILE A 12 49.45 1.51 5.40
N LEU A 13 50.38 2.09 4.62
CA LEU A 13 50.05 2.79 3.38
C LEU A 13 49.55 1.81 2.29
N MET A 14 50.14 0.62 2.21
CA MET A 14 49.64 -0.45 1.34
C MET A 14 48.25 -0.93 1.75
N GLY A 15 47.97 -1.02 3.07
CA GLY A 15 46.63 -1.34 3.58
C GLY A 15 45.59 -0.29 3.18
N GLY A 16 45.90 1.00 3.34
CA GLY A 16 45.03 2.10 2.92
C GLY A 16 44.79 2.12 1.40
N ILE A 17 45.83 1.91 0.59
CA ILE A 17 45.69 1.82 -0.88
C ILE A 17 44.83 0.61 -1.29
N PHE A 18 45.02 -0.53 -0.63
CA PHE A 18 44.23 -1.73 -0.91
C PHE A 18 42.74 -1.52 -0.64
N VAL A 19 42.39 -0.88 0.48
CA VAL A 19 41.01 -0.51 0.80
C VAL A 19 40.44 0.46 -0.23
N ASN A 20 41.21 1.48 -0.62
CA ASN A 20 40.77 2.45 -1.63
C ASN A 20 40.56 1.85 -3.02
N MET A 21 41.33 0.82 -3.40
CA MET A 21 41.15 0.10 -4.66
C MET A 21 39.99 -0.90 -4.63
N ASN A 22 39.42 -1.19 -3.45
CA ASN A 22 38.31 -2.13 -3.27
C ASN A 22 37.25 -1.49 -2.34
N PRO A 23 36.65 -0.36 -2.74
CA PRO A 23 35.73 0.41 -1.90
C PRO A 23 34.55 -0.45 -1.42
N ASP A 24 34.04 -1.33 -2.28
CA ASP A 24 32.93 -2.23 -2.01
C ASP A 24 33.13 -3.13 -0.76
N LEU A 25 34.37 -3.42 -0.36
CA LEU A 25 34.65 -4.25 0.83
C LEU A 25 34.39 -3.51 2.16
N VAL A 26 34.36 -2.19 2.14
CA VAL A 26 34.26 -1.36 3.35
C VAL A 26 33.04 -0.45 3.28
N ASP A 27 32.80 0.17 2.14
CA ASP A 27 31.72 1.15 1.99
C ASP A 27 30.34 0.47 2.12
N SER A 28 30.18 -0.78 1.65
CA SER A 28 28.93 -1.56 1.80
C SER A 28 28.62 -2.07 3.22
N HIS A 29 29.60 -2.02 4.14
CA HIS A 29 29.43 -2.52 5.52
C HIS A 29 29.08 -1.39 6.51
N TYR A 30 29.08 -0.14 6.05
CA TYR A 30 28.80 1.06 6.84
C TYR A 30 27.56 1.82 6.37
N ASP A 31 26.78 1.25 5.45
CA ASP A 31 25.40 1.70 5.27
C ASP A 31 24.66 1.54 6.60
N PHE A 32 24.08 2.64 7.07
CA PHE A 32 23.24 2.64 8.25
C PHE A 32 22.16 1.58 8.04
N GLU A 33 22.11 0.61 8.96
CA GLU A 33 21.11 -0.46 8.96
C GLU A 33 19.72 0.14 8.72
N GLU A 34 19.02 -0.39 7.72
CA GLU A 34 17.57 -0.26 7.54
C GLU A 34 16.90 -0.56 8.88
N SER A 35 16.36 0.46 9.54
CA SER A 35 15.15 0.22 10.30
C SER A 35 14.05 0.02 9.27
N ASP A 36 13.62 -1.23 9.08
CA ASP A 36 12.31 -1.52 8.52
C ASP A 36 11.32 -0.55 9.18
N GLU A 37 10.83 0.46 8.45
CA GLU A 37 9.74 1.31 8.91
C GLU A 37 8.49 0.43 8.93
N SER A 38 8.35 -0.39 9.98
CA SER A 38 7.05 -0.88 10.38
C SER A 38 6.21 0.35 10.67
N SER A 39 5.05 0.50 10.02
CA SER A 39 4.16 1.63 10.29
C SER A 39 3.98 1.77 11.80
N ASP A 40 4.16 2.98 12.34
CA ASP A 40 3.92 3.31 13.76
C ASP A 40 2.42 3.13 14.18
N LEU A 41 1.61 2.45 13.36
CA LEU A 41 0.18 2.25 13.53
C LEU A 41 -0.11 0.89 14.16
N VAL A 42 -1.06 0.90 15.10
CA VAL A 42 -1.63 -0.32 15.68
C VAL A 42 -3.03 -0.57 15.09
N GLY A 43 -3.29 -1.83 14.70
CA GLY A 43 -4.61 -2.26 14.23
C GLY A 43 -5.71 -2.12 15.29
N LEU A 44 -6.92 -2.60 15.00
CA LEU A 44 -8.06 -2.56 15.92
C LEU A 44 -7.75 -3.30 17.24
N GLN A 45 -7.91 -2.60 18.35
CA GLN A 45 -7.70 -3.09 19.71
C GLN A 45 -9.01 -3.53 20.37
N ILE A 46 -8.89 -4.32 21.44
CA ILE A 46 -10.04 -4.74 22.26
C ILE A 46 -10.50 -3.60 23.20
N ASP A 47 -9.55 -2.87 23.77
CA ASP A 47 -9.82 -1.64 24.54
C ASP A 47 -9.38 -0.46 23.68
N GLU A 48 -10.27 0.04 22.83
CA GLU A 48 -10.02 1.22 22.00
C GLU A 48 -10.18 2.48 22.84
N ARG A 49 -9.20 3.38 22.77
CA ARG A 49 -9.18 4.63 23.52
C ARG A 49 -8.86 5.77 22.59
N TRP A 50 -9.77 6.73 22.43
CA TRP A 50 -9.54 7.88 21.56
C TRP A 50 -9.32 9.14 22.39
N LEU A 51 -8.25 9.88 22.07
CA LEU A 51 -7.99 11.21 22.63
C LEU A 51 -8.51 12.26 21.65
N VAL A 52 -9.46 13.08 22.11
CA VAL A 52 -10.12 14.08 21.27
C VAL A 52 -9.75 15.48 21.69
N LEU A 53 -8.98 16.18 20.86
CA LEU A 53 -8.65 17.59 21.01
C LEU A 53 -9.75 18.45 20.40
N ARG A 54 -10.29 19.38 21.18
CA ARG A 54 -11.29 20.33 20.68
C ARG A 54 -10.62 21.62 20.23
N VAL A 55 -10.79 21.96 18.96
CA VAL A 55 -10.23 23.17 18.33
C VAL A 55 -11.36 24.09 17.88
N SER A 56 -11.20 25.38 18.14
CA SER A 56 -12.12 26.41 17.65
C SER A 56 -11.39 27.56 16.97
N PHE A 57 -12.11 28.26 16.09
CA PHE A 57 -11.60 29.41 15.36
C PHE A 57 -12.30 30.71 15.79
N PRO A 58 -11.69 31.88 15.55
CA PRO A 58 -12.36 33.16 15.77
C PRO A 58 -13.73 33.22 15.09
N ASN A 59 -14.79 33.47 15.88
CA ASN A 59 -16.19 33.51 15.47
C ASN A 59 -16.82 32.15 15.08
N SER A 60 -16.12 31.03 15.28
CA SER A 60 -16.71 29.70 15.20
C SER A 60 -16.48 28.96 16.51
N PRO A 61 -17.42 29.00 17.48
CA PRO A 61 -17.27 28.28 18.74
C PRO A 61 -17.48 26.76 18.55
N HIS A 62 -16.70 25.96 19.30
CA HIS A 62 -16.83 24.51 19.28
C HIS A 62 -18.12 24.04 19.98
N SER A 63 -18.83 23.09 19.37
CA SER A 63 -20.14 22.62 19.86
C SER A 63 -20.05 21.27 20.57
N GLU A 64 -20.12 21.30 21.90
CA GLU A 64 -20.11 20.08 22.72
C GLU A 64 -21.26 19.11 22.40
N SER A 65 -22.42 19.66 22.02
CA SER A 65 -23.58 18.84 21.64
C SER A 65 -23.30 18.00 20.40
N ILE A 66 -22.61 18.57 19.41
CA ILE A 66 -22.31 17.86 18.16
C ILE A 66 -21.21 16.83 18.44
N THR A 67 -20.16 17.24 19.16
CA THR A 67 -19.08 16.35 19.62
C THR A 67 -19.62 15.12 20.34
N SER A 68 -20.46 15.32 21.35
CA SER A 68 -21.06 14.20 22.10
C SER A 68 -21.91 13.31 21.19
N SER A 69 -22.67 13.88 20.25
CA SER A 69 -23.50 13.07 19.33
C SER A 69 -22.70 12.25 18.32
N LEU A 70 -21.54 12.75 17.87
CA LEU A 70 -20.68 12.03 16.93
C LEU A 70 -19.90 10.92 17.63
N LEU A 71 -19.54 11.11 18.90
CA LEU A 71 -18.62 10.22 19.59
C LEU A 71 -19.33 9.20 20.46
N GLN A 72 -20.41 9.59 21.17
CA GLN A 72 -20.98 8.79 22.26
C GLN A 72 -22.44 8.38 22.04
N GLY A 73 -22.77 7.14 22.42
CA GLY A 73 -24.14 6.62 22.37
C GLY A 73 -24.56 5.98 21.03
N ASN A 74 -25.84 6.11 20.69
CA ASN A 74 -26.44 5.43 19.54
C ASN A 74 -26.28 6.27 18.27
N GLY A 75 -25.80 5.64 17.19
CA GLY A 75 -25.45 6.29 15.93
C GLY A 75 -24.17 7.10 16.02
N SER A 76 -23.24 6.73 16.90
CA SER A 76 -21.97 7.42 17.14
C SER A 76 -20.77 6.50 16.87
N ALA A 77 -19.55 7.05 16.99
CA ALA A 77 -18.31 6.29 16.88
C ALA A 77 -18.23 5.12 17.88
N GLU A 78 -18.73 5.29 19.11
CA GLU A 78 -18.81 4.21 20.10
C GLU A 78 -19.63 3.01 19.60
N GLU A 79 -20.83 3.24 19.06
CA GLU A 79 -21.63 2.15 18.48
C GLU A 79 -20.97 1.58 17.23
N TYR A 80 -20.34 2.43 16.40
CA TYR A 80 -19.66 1.98 15.21
C TYR A 80 -18.51 1.02 15.53
N VAL A 81 -17.63 1.35 16.48
CA VAL A 81 -16.52 0.47 16.90
C VAL A 81 -17.05 -0.83 17.52
N GLN A 82 -18.18 -0.77 18.23
CA GLN A 82 -18.84 -1.97 18.72
C GLN A 82 -19.28 -2.90 17.57
N GLN A 83 -19.90 -2.37 16.51
CA GLN A 83 -20.27 -3.17 15.34
C GLN A 83 -19.03 -3.62 14.55
N LEU A 84 -18.02 -2.76 14.38
CA LEU A 84 -16.76 -3.01 13.68
C LEU A 84 -16.02 -4.22 14.22
N SER A 85 -16.04 -4.39 15.53
CA SER A 85 -15.35 -5.46 16.25
C SER A 85 -16.19 -6.71 16.52
N GLY A 86 -17.45 -6.73 16.09
CA GLY A 86 -18.34 -7.86 16.36
C GLY A 86 -18.79 -7.90 17.82
N GLY A 87 -18.81 -6.74 18.48
CA GLY A 87 -19.09 -6.56 19.91
C GLY A 87 -17.91 -6.89 20.82
N SER A 88 -16.72 -7.13 20.27
CA SER A 88 -15.55 -7.54 21.06
C SER A 88 -14.69 -6.36 21.52
N SER A 89 -14.72 -5.24 20.81
CA SER A 89 -14.03 -4.00 21.17
C SER A 89 -15.00 -3.03 21.85
N THR A 90 -14.48 -2.28 22.80
CA THR A 90 -15.16 -1.13 23.42
C THR A 90 -14.35 0.12 23.15
N LEU A 91 -15.02 1.17 22.67
CA LEU A 91 -14.42 2.49 22.53
C LEU A 91 -14.64 3.31 23.79
N GLN A 92 -13.56 3.87 24.34
CA GLN A 92 -13.58 4.89 25.38
C GLN A 92 -13.08 6.21 24.78
N VAL A 93 -13.94 7.22 24.73
CA VAL A 93 -13.58 8.53 24.20
C VAL A 93 -13.25 9.49 25.35
N THR A 94 -12.06 10.07 25.31
CA THR A 94 -11.67 11.15 26.22
C THR A 94 -11.56 12.46 25.47
N VAL A 95 -12.46 13.38 25.78
CA VAL A 95 -12.50 14.72 25.20
C VAL A 95 -11.76 15.67 26.14
N THR A 96 -10.87 16.53 25.63
CA THR A 96 -10.15 17.51 26.46
C THR A 96 -11.10 18.41 27.23
N ASP A 97 -10.80 18.76 28.49
CA ASP A 97 -11.67 19.62 29.32
C ASP A 97 -11.79 21.05 28.78
N ASP A 98 -10.71 21.56 28.20
CA ASP A 98 -10.64 22.86 27.54
C ASP A 98 -10.76 22.74 26.02
N VAL A 99 -11.08 23.86 25.38
CA VAL A 99 -11.08 24.03 23.91
C VAL A 99 -9.93 24.95 23.57
N TRP A 100 -9.03 24.51 22.70
CA TRP A 100 -8.00 25.39 22.18
C TRP A 100 -8.62 26.35 21.16
N VAL A 101 -8.48 27.65 21.40
CA VAL A 101 -8.96 28.69 20.49
C VAL A 101 -7.79 29.18 19.66
N SER A 102 -7.84 28.93 18.35
CA SER A 102 -6.81 29.41 17.43
C SER A 102 -6.73 30.93 17.42
N GLU A 103 -5.52 31.46 17.42
CA GLU A 103 -5.29 32.91 17.24
C GLU A 103 -5.73 33.38 15.85
N PHE A 104 -5.67 32.49 14.86
CA PHE A 104 -5.97 32.78 13.46
C PHE A 104 -7.29 32.15 13.01
N ALA A 105 -7.86 32.70 11.93
CA ALA A 105 -9.01 32.09 11.26
C ALA A 105 -8.64 30.74 10.66
N GLU A 106 -9.64 29.91 10.39
CA GLU A 106 -9.48 28.62 9.71
C GLU A 106 -8.64 28.72 8.42
N SER A 107 -8.91 29.75 7.60
CA SER A 107 -8.20 30.02 6.35
C SER A 107 -6.71 30.36 6.49
N TYR A 108 -6.22 30.57 7.70
CA TYR A 108 -4.78 30.62 7.92
C TYR A 108 -4.14 29.24 7.79
N TRP A 109 -4.87 28.19 8.20
CA TRP A 109 -4.37 26.82 8.29
C TRP A 109 -4.77 25.97 7.09
N GLY A 110 -6.01 26.09 6.60
CA GLY A 110 -6.57 25.28 5.51
C GLY A 110 -6.53 25.93 4.13
N ALA A 111 -5.64 26.89 3.89
CA ALA A 111 -5.53 27.53 2.57
C ALA A 111 -4.86 26.58 1.56
N ASP A 112 -5.51 26.38 0.42
CA ASP A 112 -4.95 25.66 -0.72
C ASP A 112 -3.84 26.45 -1.44
N SER A 113 -2.89 25.71 -2.03
CA SER A 113 -1.94 26.19 -3.04
C SER A 113 -2.49 25.92 -4.45
N GLN A 114 -1.68 26.16 -5.49
CA GLN A 114 -2.09 25.82 -6.85
C GLN A 114 -2.20 24.29 -7.06
N ASP A 115 -1.36 23.53 -6.37
CA ASP A 115 -1.15 22.09 -6.62
C ASP A 115 -1.46 21.22 -5.39
N ASP A 116 -1.51 21.81 -4.19
CA ASP A 116 -1.69 21.11 -2.91
C ASP A 116 -2.83 21.71 -2.07
N ARG A 117 -3.54 20.87 -1.32
CA ARG A 117 -4.54 21.30 -0.33
C ARG A 117 -3.91 21.60 1.02
N ASP A 118 -4.57 22.41 1.84
CA ASP A 118 -4.26 22.60 3.26
C ASP A 118 -2.79 22.99 3.58
N VAL A 119 -2.10 23.64 2.63
CA VAL A 119 -0.70 24.10 2.85
C VAL A 119 -0.62 25.24 3.88
N GLY A 120 -1.74 25.90 4.12
CA GLY A 120 -1.85 27.05 4.99
C GLY A 120 -1.08 28.26 4.48
N ASN A 121 -1.08 29.32 5.29
CA ASN A 121 -0.45 30.59 4.94
C ASN A 121 0.93 30.72 5.60
N ASN A 122 1.95 31.04 4.79
CA ASN A 122 3.35 31.22 5.24
C ASN A 122 4.01 29.94 5.80
N GLY A 123 3.65 28.76 5.29
CA GLY A 123 4.23 27.49 5.73
C GLY A 123 3.73 27.02 7.11
N MET A 124 2.54 27.48 7.51
CA MET A 124 1.88 27.12 8.76
C MET A 124 0.55 26.43 8.42
N GLY A 125 0.64 25.14 8.05
CA GLY A 125 -0.51 24.32 7.68
C GLY A 125 -1.17 23.64 8.89
N VAL A 126 -1.95 22.61 8.59
CA VAL A 126 -2.68 21.82 9.61
C VAL A 126 -1.72 21.14 10.60
N ASP A 127 -0.55 20.70 10.16
CA ASP A 127 0.52 20.15 11.01
C ASP A 127 0.86 21.08 12.20
N LYS A 128 0.97 22.38 11.94
CA LYS A 128 1.24 23.40 12.97
C LYS A 128 0.03 23.72 13.83
N LEU A 129 -1.18 23.62 13.30
CA LEU A 129 -2.40 23.72 14.10
C LEU A 129 -2.44 22.59 15.14
N VAL A 130 -2.18 21.35 14.72
CA VAL A 130 -2.15 20.17 15.59
C VAL A 130 -1.05 20.30 16.63
N GLU A 131 0.17 20.68 16.23
CA GLU A 131 1.28 20.91 17.16
C GLU A 131 0.90 21.92 18.26
N ASN A 132 0.33 23.06 17.88
CA ASN A 132 -0.04 24.11 18.82
C ASN A 132 -1.17 23.70 19.76
N ALA A 133 -2.20 23.03 19.23
CA ALA A 133 -3.32 22.54 20.02
C ALA A 133 -2.87 21.46 21.01
N ALA A 134 -2.09 20.48 20.56
CA ALA A 134 -1.57 19.40 21.40
C ALA A 134 -0.65 19.94 22.51
N LYS A 135 0.32 20.81 22.19
CA LYS A 135 1.19 21.43 23.19
C LYS A 135 0.43 22.26 24.21
N ASN A 136 -0.67 22.89 23.83
CA ASN A 136 -1.48 23.68 24.76
C ASN A 136 -2.35 22.80 25.67
N LEU A 137 -3.02 21.80 25.09
CA LEU A 137 -4.04 20.99 25.77
C LEU A 137 -3.46 19.82 26.56
N LEU A 138 -2.32 19.27 26.13
CA LEU A 138 -1.78 18.00 26.66
C LEU A 138 -0.54 18.17 27.54
N SER A 139 0.08 19.36 27.58
CA SER A 139 1.32 19.56 28.33
C SER A 139 1.15 19.29 29.83
N GLY A 140 1.94 18.37 30.35
CA GLY A 140 1.93 17.97 31.76
C GLY A 140 0.86 16.94 32.12
N LEU A 141 0.13 16.40 31.13
CA LEU A 141 -0.77 15.25 31.32
C LEU A 141 0.00 13.93 31.17
N ASP A 142 -0.50 12.89 31.84
CA ASP A 142 -0.11 11.50 31.59
C ASP A 142 -0.91 10.99 30.39
N LEU A 143 -0.22 10.58 29.33
CA LEU A 143 -0.84 10.13 28.08
C LEU A 143 -0.74 8.61 27.86
N SER A 144 -0.31 7.86 28.88
CA SER A 144 -0.10 6.41 28.80
C SER A 144 -1.34 5.61 28.39
N ASP A 145 -2.54 6.14 28.63
CA ASP A 145 -3.80 5.49 28.21
C ASP A 145 -4.01 5.47 26.69
N TRP A 146 -3.27 6.27 25.91
CA TRP A 146 -3.37 6.33 24.44
C TRP A 146 -2.13 5.81 23.70
N ASP A 147 -1.16 5.27 24.44
CA ASP A 147 -0.09 4.42 23.93
C ASP A 147 -0.50 2.95 24.13
N LEU A 148 -1.19 2.40 23.12
CA LEU A 148 -1.84 1.10 23.16
C LEU A 148 -0.85 -0.06 23.03
N ASN A 149 0.36 0.18 22.53
CA ASN A 149 1.40 -0.85 22.36
C ASN A 149 2.63 -0.69 23.29
N GLY A 150 2.76 0.45 23.99
CA GLY A 150 3.83 0.74 24.94
C GLY A 150 5.12 1.28 24.31
N ASP A 151 5.07 1.88 23.12
CA ASP A 151 6.25 2.42 22.41
C ASP A 151 6.51 3.91 22.66
N GLY A 152 5.63 4.59 23.41
CA GLY A 152 5.70 6.02 23.71
C GLY A 152 5.00 6.91 22.68
N ILE A 153 4.33 6.35 21.68
CA ILE A 153 3.60 7.07 20.63
C ILE A 153 2.10 7.07 20.93
N ILE A 154 1.42 8.18 20.66
CA ILE A 154 -0.04 8.29 20.81
C ILE A 154 -0.76 7.70 19.58
N ASP A 155 -1.44 6.56 19.77
CA ASP A 155 -2.02 5.72 18.69
C ASP A 155 -3.37 6.19 18.12
N ARG A 156 -4.12 7.00 18.87
CA ARG A 156 -5.53 7.36 18.57
C ARG A 156 -5.82 8.82 18.88
N LEU A 157 -5.34 9.72 18.03
CA LEU A 157 -5.51 11.17 18.19
C LEU A 157 -6.52 11.73 17.18
N LEU A 158 -7.64 12.26 17.67
CA LEU A 158 -8.62 12.98 16.88
C LEU A 158 -8.58 14.48 17.23
N VAL A 159 -8.38 15.32 16.23
CA VAL A 159 -8.54 16.77 16.31
C VAL A 159 -9.89 17.14 15.70
N LEU A 160 -10.84 17.53 16.55
CA LEU A 160 -12.18 17.91 16.14
C LEU A 160 -12.28 19.43 16.13
N HIS A 161 -12.46 20.02 14.94
CA HIS A 161 -12.49 21.48 14.78
C HIS A 161 -13.89 22.00 14.46
N SER A 162 -14.14 23.26 14.83
CA SER A 162 -15.40 23.96 14.55
C SER A 162 -15.43 24.67 13.19
N GLY A 163 -14.39 24.51 12.37
CA GLY A 163 -14.31 25.12 11.03
C GLY A 163 -15.29 24.48 10.05
N ASN A 164 -15.39 25.04 8.85
CA ASN A 164 -16.18 24.39 7.80
C ASN A 164 -15.49 23.09 7.35
N ALA A 165 -16.21 22.25 6.61
CA ALA A 165 -15.66 21.04 6.01
C ALA A 165 -15.46 21.27 4.50
N GLN A 166 -14.22 21.34 4.00
CA GLN A 166 -13.95 21.58 2.57
C GLN A 166 -14.58 20.48 1.69
N GLU A 167 -14.49 19.22 2.14
CA GLU A 167 -15.08 18.05 1.48
C GLU A 167 -16.61 18.08 1.41
N SER A 168 -17.26 18.84 2.29
CA SER A 168 -18.72 18.99 2.35
C SER A 168 -19.21 20.30 1.72
N GLY A 169 -18.40 20.89 0.83
CA GLY A 169 -18.74 22.12 0.10
C GLY A 169 -18.33 23.42 0.80
N GLY A 170 -17.43 23.32 1.79
CA GLY A 170 -16.76 24.47 2.38
C GLY A 170 -15.89 25.23 1.35
N PRO A 171 -15.53 26.49 1.64
CA PRO A 171 -14.54 27.24 0.87
C PRO A 171 -13.21 26.49 0.69
N ALA A 172 -12.47 26.80 -0.38
CA ALA A 172 -11.13 26.23 -0.67
C ALA A 172 -10.02 26.67 0.32
N ASP A 173 -10.38 27.50 1.30
CA ASP A 173 -9.53 27.86 2.43
C ASP A 173 -10.08 27.30 3.76
N SER A 174 -10.94 26.30 3.70
CA SER A 174 -11.37 25.51 4.85
C SER A 174 -10.55 24.23 4.92
N ILE A 175 -10.43 23.65 6.11
CA ILE A 175 -9.64 22.42 6.28
C ILE A 175 -10.39 21.23 5.66
N TRP A 176 -9.68 20.40 4.90
CA TRP A 176 -10.18 19.10 4.46
C TRP A 176 -9.96 18.05 5.56
N SER A 177 -10.98 17.30 5.96
CA SER A 177 -10.81 16.23 6.96
C SER A 177 -9.86 15.14 6.45
N HIS A 178 -8.83 14.78 7.22
CA HIS A 178 -7.86 13.77 6.79
C HIS A 178 -7.12 13.11 7.96
N PHE A 179 -6.57 11.92 7.71
CA PHE A 179 -5.46 11.32 8.44
C PHE A 179 -4.12 11.71 7.80
N SER A 180 -3.12 12.02 8.64
CA SER A 180 -1.76 12.28 8.16
C SER A 180 -0.69 11.96 9.20
N THR A 181 0.53 11.72 8.72
CA THR A 181 1.74 11.61 9.53
C THR A 181 2.46 12.96 9.60
N LEU A 182 3.14 13.20 10.72
CA LEU A 182 3.91 14.41 10.97
C LEU A 182 5.38 14.15 10.61
N ALA A 183 5.90 14.93 9.66
CA ALA A 183 7.32 14.87 9.27
C ALA A 183 8.28 15.15 10.44
N THR A 184 7.83 15.90 11.45
CA THR A 184 8.52 16.06 12.72
C THR A 184 7.54 15.72 13.85
N PRO A 185 7.79 14.67 14.64
CA PRO A 185 6.94 14.30 15.76
C PRO A 185 6.75 15.46 16.74
N VAL A 186 5.57 15.55 17.35
CA VAL A 186 5.28 16.53 18.41
C VAL A 186 5.58 15.88 19.76
N GLU A 187 6.62 16.37 20.42
CA GLU A 187 7.00 15.92 21.77
C GLU A 187 6.10 16.54 22.85
N ILE A 188 5.49 15.70 23.70
CA ILE A 188 4.75 16.07 24.90
C ILE A 188 5.35 15.33 26.11
N GLY A 189 6.42 15.89 26.67
CA GLY A 189 7.12 15.25 27.78
C GLY A 189 7.90 14.02 27.32
N GLU A 190 7.48 12.82 27.72
CA GLU A 190 8.05 11.54 27.27
C GLU A 190 7.27 10.89 26.12
N TRP A 191 6.16 11.51 25.70
CA TRP A 191 5.27 11.01 24.65
C TRP A 191 5.53 11.71 23.32
N GLU A 192 5.32 10.98 22.23
CA GLU A 192 5.40 11.48 20.86
C GLU A 192 4.04 11.39 20.16
N ILE A 193 3.68 12.42 19.41
CA ILE A 193 2.58 12.37 18.44
C ILE A 193 3.22 12.36 17.05
N LYS A 194 3.07 11.24 16.34
CA LYS A 194 3.60 11.06 14.98
C LYS A 194 2.54 11.11 13.89
N HIS A 195 1.28 10.91 14.23
CA HIS A 195 0.17 10.96 13.30
C HIS A 195 -1.08 11.48 13.99
N TYR A 196 -2.05 11.93 13.20
CA TYR A 196 -3.31 12.46 13.69
C TYR A 196 -4.41 12.29 12.65
N THR A 197 -5.65 12.35 13.12
CA THR A 197 -6.83 12.60 12.29
C THR A 197 -7.35 13.97 12.65
N ILE A 198 -7.69 14.78 11.64
CA ILE A 198 -8.43 16.02 11.81
C ILE A 198 -9.78 15.91 11.10
N SER A 199 -10.84 16.36 11.76
CA SER A 199 -12.16 16.39 11.14
C SER A 199 -13.00 17.57 11.63
N SER A 200 -13.85 18.10 10.77
CA SER A 200 -14.80 19.14 11.13
C SER A 200 -16.03 18.55 11.83
N LEU A 201 -16.61 19.33 12.75
CA LEU A 201 -17.95 19.05 13.28
C LEU A 201 -19.05 19.00 12.20
N GLU A 202 -18.79 19.54 11.00
CA GLU A 202 -19.72 19.56 9.86
C GLU A 202 -19.54 18.38 8.88
N SER A 203 -18.47 17.58 9.02
CA SER A 203 -18.15 16.47 8.10
C SER A 203 -19.06 15.25 8.26
N GLY A 204 -19.68 15.09 9.43
CA GLY A 204 -20.49 13.92 9.78
C GLY A 204 -19.68 12.76 10.34
N LEU A 205 -20.40 11.73 10.82
CA LEU A 205 -19.80 10.54 11.44
C LEU A 205 -18.96 9.73 10.44
N GLY A 206 -19.41 9.61 9.20
CA GLY A 206 -18.79 8.75 8.21
C GLY A 206 -17.38 9.18 7.86
N THR A 207 -17.18 10.48 7.58
CA THR A 207 -15.83 11.05 7.37
C THR A 207 -14.97 10.90 8.61
N LEU A 208 -15.48 11.25 9.79
CA LEU A 208 -14.73 11.12 11.05
C LEU A 208 -14.24 9.68 11.27
N VAL A 209 -15.11 8.69 11.08
CA VAL A 209 -14.77 7.28 11.29
C VAL A 209 -13.85 6.75 10.18
N HIS A 210 -14.06 7.14 8.92
CA HIS A 210 -13.16 6.82 7.80
C HIS A 210 -11.73 7.21 8.14
N GLU A 211 -11.52 8.47 8.52
CA GLU A 211 -10.18 8.97 8.86
C GLU A 211 -9.59 8.29 10.11
N MET A 212 -10.42 7.97 11.11
CA MET A 212 -9.96 7.23 12.29
C MET A 212 -9.58 5.78 11.98
N ILE A 213 -10.17 5.16 10.95
CA ILE A 213 -9.82 3.80 10.54
C ILE A 213 -8.47 3.76 9.80
N HIS A 214 -8.02 4.86 9.18
CA HIS A 214 -6.63 4.97 8.72
C HIS A 214 -5.61 4.86 9.86
N GLN A 215 -5.91 5.36 11.07
CA GLN A 215 -5.05 5.15 12.26
C GLN A 215 -4.98 3.68 12.70
N MET A 216 -5.86 2.82 12.16
CA MET A 216 -5.83 1.36 12.35
C MET A 216 -5.08 0.63 11.22
N GLY A 217 -4.53 1.36 10.25
CA GLY A 217 -3.76 0.83 9.12
C GLY A 217 -4.56 0.58 7.84
N ALA A 218 -5.82 1.01 7.76
CA ALA A 218 -6.60 0.85 6.53
C ALA A 218 -6.13 1.77 5.40
N TYR A 219 -6.47 1.38 4.17
CA TYR A 219 -6.15 2.12 2.95
C TYR A 219 -7.42 2.65 2.29
N ASP A 220 -7.28 3.72 1.51
CA ASP A 220 -8.32 4.19 0.60
C ASP A 220 -8.54 3.14 -0.49
N LEU A 221 -9.81 2.77 -0.67
CA LEU A 221 -10.23 1.72 -1.61
C LEU A 221 -10.98 2.28 -2.82
N TYR A 222 -10.94 3.59 -3.04
CA TYR A 222 -11.37 4.29 -4.25
C TYR A 222 -10.15 4.79 -5.06
N ASP A 223 -10.40 5.30 -6.27
CA ASP A 223 -9.36 5.90 -7.11
C ASP A 223 -8.85 7.22 -6.49
N VAL A 224 -7.69 7.16 -5.84
CA VAL A 224 -7.00 8.34 -5.29
C VAL A 224 -6.17 9.02 -6.38
N ASN A 225 -6.23 10.36 -6.42
CA ASN A 225 -5.52 11.16 -7.41
C ASN A 225 -4.01 10.92 -7.34
N SER A 226 -3.37 10.78 -8.50
CA SER A 226 -1.95 10.45 -8.63
C SER A 226 -1.46 10.74 -10.06
N ASP A 227 -0.14 10.85 -10.27
CA ASP A 227 0.43 11.42 -11.51
C ASP A 227 0.41 10.48 -12.74
N LEU A 228 0.54 9.17 -12.55
CA LEU A 228 0.26 8.17 -13.60
C LEU A 228 -1.24 8.16 -13.98
N PRO A 229 -1.56 7.79 -15.24
CA PRO A 229 -2.93 7.63 -15.67
C PRO A 229 -3.65 6.51 -14.90
N SER A 230 -4.73 6.86 -14.20
CA SER A 230 -5.73 5.88 -13.74
C SER A 230 -6.98 5.91 -14.61
N ARG A 231 -7.83 4.89 -14.48
CA ARG A 231 -9.19 4.93 -15.02
C ARG A 231 -10.12 5.22 -13.86
N ASN A 232 -10.91 6.28 -14.01
CA ASN A 232 -11.96 6.60 -13.05
C ASN A 232 -12.87 5.38 -12.81
N TRP A 233 -12.93 4.93 -11.56
CA TRP A 233 -13.75 3.83 -11.08
C TRP A 233 -14.10 4.04 -9.61
N ASN A 234 -15.13 3.34 -9.13
CA ASN A 234 -15.68 3.60 -7.79
C ASN A 234 -15.05 2.75 -6.68
N GLY A 235 -14.02 1.96 -6.98
CA GLY A 235 -13.41 1.09 -5.98
C GLY A 235 -14.41 0.07 -5.44
N LEU A 236 -14.57 0.03 -4.11
CA LEU A 236 -15.64 -0.73 -3.44
C LEU A 236 -16.97 0.02 -3.33
N GLY A 237 -17.03 1.29 -3.74
CA GLY A 237 -18.24 2.10 -3.74
C GLY A 237 -18.90 2.26 -2.37
N ASP A 238 -20.23 2.29 -2.35
CA ASP A 238 -21.05 2.49 -1.17
C ASP A 238 -20.98 1.31 -0.19
N TRP A 239 -20.31 0.21 -0.58
CA TRP A 239 -20.20 -1.00 0.22
C TRP A 239 -19.10 -0.95 1.28
N ASP A 240 -18.08 -0.10 1.16
CA ASP A 240 -17.00 -0.03 2.15
C ASP A 240 -16.84 1.40 2.65
N ILE A 241 -16.64 1.56 3.97
CA ILE A 241 -16.35 2.87 4.57
C ILE A 241 -15.08 3.49 4.00
N MET A 242 -14.08 2.69 3.62
CA MET A 242 -12.84 3.15 2.99
C MET A 242 -13.00 3.47 1.49
N ALA A 243 -14.24 3.41 0.98
CA ALA A 243 -14.64 3.86 -0.35
C ALA A 243 -15.73 4.96 -0.20
N SER A 244 -16.72 5.02 -1.10
CA SER A 244 -17.81 6.02 -0.97
C SER A 244 -18.82 5.70 0.14
N GLY A 245 -18.71 4.53 0.77
CA GLY A 245 -19.59 4.12 1.87
C GLY A 245 -19.51 5.01 3.11
N ASN A 246 -18.48 5.85 3.26
CA ASN A 246 -18.45 6.89 4.30
C ASN A 246 -19.54 7.96 4.11
N TRP A 247 -20.01 8.20 2.88
CA TRP A 247 -21.04 9.20 2.57
C TRP A 247 -22.48 8.69 2.75
N ASN A 248 -22.66 7.41 3.06
CA ASN A 248 -23.96 6.80 3.24
C ASN A 248 -24.79 7.49 4.34
N GLY A 249 -26.10 7.59 4.10
CA GLY A 249 -27.02 8.26 5.02
C GLY A 249 -26.71 9.74 5.26
N ASN A 250 -26.13 10.44 4.27
CA ASN A 250 -25.58 11.80 4.39
C ASN A 250 -24.45 11.88 5.43
N ALA A 251 -23.47 10.97 5.30
CA ALA A 251 -22.33 10.83 6.21
C ALA A 251 -22.68 10.56 7.68
N MET A 252 -23.89 10.05 7.97
CA MET A 252 -24.33 9.72 9.33
C MET A 252 -24.59 8.22 9.54
N ILE A 253 -24.68 7.44 8.47
CA ILE A 253 -24.86 5.99 8.53
C ILE A 253 -23.82 5.37 7.58
N PRO A 254 -22.51 5.52 7.88
CA PRO A 254 -21.47 4.98 7.03
C PRO A 254 -21.58 3.46 6.94
N ALA A 255 -21.16 2.86 5.82
CA ALA A 255 -21.10 1.42 5.67
C ALA A 255 -20.17 0.78 6.72
N MET A 256 -20.40 -0.48 7.11
CA MET A 256 -19.35 -1.28 7.75
C MET A 256 -18.20 -1.53 6.75
N PRO A 257 -16.95 -1.76 7.19
CA PRO A 257 -15.89 -2.14 6.28
C PRO A 257 -16.19 -3.46 5.58
N GLY A 258 -15.67 -3.60 4.36
CA GLY A 258 -15.58 -4.86 3.64
C GLY A 258 -14.58 -5.82 4.28
N GLY A 259 -14.49 -7.01 3.70
CA GLY A 259 -13.58 -8.06 4.16
C GLY A 259 -12.13 -7.62 4.12
N ALA A 260 -11.70 -6.96 3.05
CA ALA A 260 -10.32 -6.54 2.85
C ALA A 260 -9.89 -5.51 3.88
N THR A 261 -10.70 -4.48 4.11
CA THR A 261 -10.47 -3.49 5.18
C THR A 261 -10.40 -4.15 6.54
N LEU A 262 -11.35 -5.04 6.87
CA LEU A 262 -11.36 -5.73 8.17
C LEU A 262 -10.10 -6.58 8.37
N VAL A 263 -9.61 -7.25 7.32
CA VAL A 263 -8.36 -8.01 7.36
C VAL A 263 -7.16 -7.08 7.58
N THR A 264 -7.11 -5.93 6.91
CA THR A 264 -6.00 -4.97 7.01
C THR A 264 -5.85 -4.40 8.41
N ILE A 265 -6.96 -4.02 9.05
CA ILE A 265 -6.93 -3.44 10.39
C ILE A 265 -6.81 -4.49 11.51
N ASN A 266 -6.47 -5.74 11.18
CA ASN A 266 -6.46 -6.87 12.13
C ASN A 266 -7.81 -7.04 12.88
N GLY A 267 -8.91 -6.83 12.17
CA GLY A 267 -10.26 -6.96 12.71
C GLY A 267 -10.62 -8.41 13.09
N LEU A 268 -11.69 -8.55 13.88
CA LEU A 268 -12.11 -9.84 14.45
C LEU A 268 -13.15 -10.56 13.57
N GLY A 269 -13.38 -11.85 13.82
CA GLY A 269 -14.43 -12.60 13.12
C GLY A 269 -14.11 -12.96 11.66
N ILE A 270 -12.82 -13.03 11.33
CA ILE A 270 -12.32 -13.54 10.04
C ILE A 270 -12.00 -15.02 10.20
N GLU A 271 -12.56 -15.86 9.34
CA GLU A 271 -12.29 -17.30 9.30
C GLU A 271 -11.60 -17.67 7.98
N SER A 272 -10.34 -18.07 8.07
CA SER A 272 -9.61 -18.64 6.92
C SER A 272 -10.00 -20.10 6.74
N VAL A 273 -10.47 -20.44 5.54
CA VAL A 273 -11.01 -21.77 5.26
C VAL A 273 -10.11 -22.49 4.27
N ASN A 274 -9.83 -23.78 4.52
CA ASN A 274 -9.14 -24.62 3.56
C ASN A 274 -10.13 -25.06 2.45
N PRO A 275 -9.98 -24.59 1.19
CA PRO A 275 -10.91 -24.93 0.13
C PRO A 275 -10.85 -26.40 -0.32
N GLU A 276 -9.86 -27.18 0.13
CA GLU A 276 -9.74 -28.61 -0.20
C GLU A 276 -10.73 -29.50 0.58
N LEU A 277 -11.42 -28.95 1.58
CA LEU A 277 -12.34 -29.67 2.43
C LEU A 277 -13.75 -29.10 2.28
N SER A 278 -14.73 -29.99 2.07
CA SER A 278 -16.14 -29.60 2.08
C SER A 278 -16.55 -29.15 3.47
N GLN A 279 -17.12 -27.94 3.55
CA GLN A 279 -17.41 -27.26 4.81
C GLN A 279 -18.71 -26.45 4.71
N ASN A 280 -19.50 -26.46 5.78
CA ASN A 280 -20.67 -25.59 5.93
C ASN A 280 -20.30 -24.45 6.87
N ILE A 281 -20.43 -23.21 6.39
CA ILE A 281 -20.11 -22.01 7.17
C ILE A 281 -21.39 -21.20 7.42
N THR A 282 -21.46 -20.60 8.59
CA THR A 282 -22.50 -19.63 8.94
C THR A 282 -21.86 -18.25 9.10
N LEU A 283 -22.24 -17.31 8.23
CA LEU A 283 -21.83 -15.91 8.29
C LEU A 283 -22.86 -15.08 9.04
N TYR A 284 -22.40 -14.18 9.90
CA TYR A 284 -23.23 -13.20 10.58
C TYR A 284 -23.07 -11.82 9.92
N PRO A 285 -24.10 -10.96 9.99
CA PRO A 285 -24.02 -9.61 9.41
C PRO A 285 -22.78 -8.84 9.88
N MET A 286 -22.20 -8.02 9.00
CA MET A 286 -21.06 -7.16 9.37
C MET A 286 -21.38 -6.23 10.55
N SER A 287 -22.61 -5.73 10.63
CA SER A 287 -23.13 -4.93 11.75
C SER A 287 -23.49 -5.73 13.02
N SER A 288 -23.29 -7.05 13.03
CA SER A 288 -23.56 -7.89 14.21
C SER A 288 -22.61 -7.54 15.36
N THR A 289 -23.15 -7.45 16.58
CA THR A 289 -22.37 -7.29 17.82
C THR A 289 -22.15 -8.62 18.56
N GLN A 290 -22.33 -9.74 17.85
CA GLN A 290 -22.02 -11.07 18.34
C GLN A 290 -20.69 -11.52 17.73
N ASN A 291 -19.73 -11.87 18.59
CA ASN A 291 -18.37 -12.29 18.21
C ASN A 291 -18.40 -13.65 17.49
N ASN A 292 -18.77 -13.63 16.21
CA ASN A 292 -18.94 -14.77 15.33
C ASN A 292 -18.18 -14.55 14.01
N THR A 293 -18.20 -15.54 13.12
CA THR A 293 -17.67 -15.41 11.76
C THR A 293 -18.47 -14.38 10.96
N ARG A 294 -17.79 -13.32 10.50
CA ARG A 294 -18.33 -12.21 9.71
C ARG A 294 -17.73 -12.18 8.31
N VAL A 295 -16.48 -12.61 8.18
CA VAL A 295 -15.76 -12.72 6.91
C VAL A 295 -15.21 -14.13 6.79
N VAL A 296 -15.43 -14.76 5.65
CA VAL A 296 -14.71 -15.99 5.25
C VAL A 296 -13.63 -15.61 4.25
N SER A 297 -12.42 -16.10 4.47
CA SER A 297 -11.29 -15.92 3.56
C SER A 297 -10.90 -17.27 2.95
N ILE A 298 -10.81 -17.31 1.62
CA ILE A 298 -10.40 -18.49 0.85
C ILE A 298 -9.24 -18.11 -0.05
N ASP A 299 -8.06 -18.66 0.22
CA ASP A 299 -6.87 -18.42 -0.61
C ASP A 299 -7.07 -18.98 -2.03
N THR A 300 -6.70 -18.18 -3.04
CA THR A 300 -6.74 -18.56 -4.46
C THR A 300 -5.33 -18.77 -5.02
N ALA A 301 -4.39 -17.92 -4.63
CA ALA A 301 -2.97 -17.95 -5.00
C ALA A 301 -2.10 -17.28 -3.91
N PRO A 302 -0.75 -17.33 -3.98
CA PRO A 302 0.09 -16.57 -3.04
C PRO A 302 -0.27 -15.08 -3.01
N GLY A 303 -0.67 -14.59 -1.84
CA GLY A 303 -1.06 -13.18 -1.64
C GLY A 303 -2.44 -12.83 -2.22
N GLU A 304 -3.22 -13.81 -2.68
CA GLU A 304 -4.51 -13.62 -3.32
C GLU A 304 -5.59 -14.45 -2.61
N SER A 305 -6.75 -13.84 -2.36
CA SER A 305 -7.86 -14.50 -1.66
C SER A 305 -9.22 -13.96 -2.10
N VAL A 306 -10.23 -14.81 -1.98
CA VAL A 306 -11.64 -14.39 -2.02
C VAL A 306 -12.12 -14.17 -0.60
N LEU A 307 -12.73 -13.01 -0.35
CA LEU A 307 -13.34 -12.66 0.92
C LEU A 307 -14.85 -12.60 0.76
N ILE A 308 -15.58 -13.23 1.68
CA ILE A 308 -17.05 -13.33 1.63
C ILE A 308 -17.61 -12.72 2.91
N SER A 309 -18.44 -11.69 2.78
CA SER A 309 -19.08 -11.00 3.90
C SER A 309 -20.61 -10.98 3.74
N TYR A 310 -21.34 -11.03 4.85
CA TYR A 310 -22.80 -10.89 4.83
C TYR A 310 -23.22 -9.46 5.18
N ARG A 311 -23.89 -8.80 4.24
CA ARG A 311 -24.45 -7.43 4.38
C ARG A 311 -25.95 -7.51 4.60
N ALA A 312 -26.40 -7.14 5.80
CA ALA A 312 -27.81 -7.13 6.16
C ALA A 312 -28.32 -5.70 6.34
N ASP A 313 -29.61 -5.47 6.03
CA ASP A 313 -30.29 -4.20 6.30
C ASP A 313 -30.50 -4.01 7.82
N SER A 314 -29.43 -3.66 8.52
CA SER A 314 -29.37 -3.50 9.97
C SER A 314 -28.14 -2.70 10.38
N GLY A 315 -28.22 -1.98 11.51
CA GLY A 315 -27.10 -1.20 12.02
C GLY A 315 -26.60 -0.18 10.99
N PHE A 316 -25.29 -0.02 10.91
CA PHE A 316 -24.64 0.88 9.96
C PHE A 316 -24.75 0.43 8.50
N ASP A 317 -25.02 -0.85 8.24
CA ASP A 317 -25.30 -1.37 6.89
C ASP A 317 -26.74 -1.11 6.39
N SER A 318 -27.59 -0.47 7.19
CA SER A 318 -28.98 -0.15 6.79
C SER A 318 -29.11 0.90 5.67
N ALA A 319 -28.02 1.61 5.36
CA ALA A 319 -27.96 2.60 4.29
C ALA A 319 -27.34 2.06 2.98
N LEU A 320 -26.98 0.78 2.93
CA LEU A 320 -26.41 0.15 1.73
C LEU A 320 -27.42 0.05 0.58
N PRO A 321 -26.95 -0.03 -0.68
CA PRO A 321 -27.83 -0.12 -1.85
C PRO A 321 -28.57 -1.47 -1.95
N GLY A 322 -28.19 -2.48 -1.17
CA GLY A 322 -28.87 -3.77 -1.09
C GLY A 322 -28.41 -4.63 0.09
N SER A 323 -28.93 -5.87 0.15
CA SER A 323 -28.59 -6.83 1.21
C SER A 323 -28.36 -8.22 0.62
N GLY A 324 -27.32 -8.92 1.07
CA GLY A 324 -26.94 -10.25 0.61
C GLY A 324 -25.47 -10.52 0.90
N LEU A 325 -24.87 -11.48 0.20
CA LEU A 325 -23.42 -11.72 0.32
C LEU A 325 -22.67 -10.81 -0.67
N ILE A 326 -21.64 -10.14 -0.17
CA ILE A 326 -20.62 -9.48 -0.99
C ILE A 326 -19.43 -10.41 -1.09
N VAL A 327 -18.88 -10.52 -2.31
CA VAL A 327 -17.68 -11.29 -2.60
C VAL A 327 -16.62 -10.32 -3.10
N GLU A 328 -15.54 -10.21 -2.34
CA GLU A 328 -14.38 -9.39 -2.69
C GLU A 328 -13.25 -10.30 -3.21
N TYR A 329 -12.55 -9.84 -4.24
CA TYR A 329 -11.29 -10.43 -4.68
C TYR A 329 -10.13 -9.54 -4.22
N LEU A 330 -9.29 -10.05 -3.32
CA LEU A 330 -8.12 -9.37 -2.75
C LEU A 330 -6.83 -9.92 -3.38
N ASP A 331 -5.99 -9.04 -3.92
CA ASP A 331 -4.66 -9.35 -4.46
C ASP A 331 -3.61 -8.38 -3.87
N ARG A 332 -2.93 -8.82 -2.80
CA ARG A 332 -1.95 -8.02 -2.08
C ARG A 332 -0.64 -7.76 -2.84
N ASN A 333 -0.52 -8.32 -4.04
CA ASN A 333 0.65 -8.09 -4.89
C ASN A 333 0.42 -6.94 -5.88
N ASN A 334 -0.75 -6.28 -5.84
CA ASN A 334 -1.06 -5.08 -6.60
C ASN A 334 -1.12 -3.85 -5.68
N GLY A 335 -0.98 -2.66 -6.26
CA GLY A 335 -1.11 -1.40 -5.54
C GLY A 335 0.13 -1.02 -4.72
N ASN A 336 0.15 0.21 -4.23
CA ASN A 336 1.19 0.74 -3.36
C ASN A 336 0.59 1.11 -1.99
N ILE A 337 1.06 0.39 -0.97
CA ILE A 337 0.61 0.53 0.42
C ILE A 337 1.20 1.80 1.06
N ASP A 338 2.45 2.13 0.74
CA ASP A 338 3.20 3.20 1.39
C ASP A 338 2.60 4.58 1.06
N ASP A 339 2.08 4.73 -0.16
CA ASP A 339 1.43 5.95 -0.63
C ASP A 339 -0.11 5.88 -0.55
N ASN A 340 -0.67 4.84 0.09
CA ASN A 340 -2.12 4.66 0.21
C ASN A 340 -2.86 4.72 -1.15
N THR A 341 -2.22 4.21 -2.21
CA THR A 341 -2.75 4.20 -3.59
C THR A 341 -3.06 2.78 -4.07
N VAL A 342 -3.41 1.89 -3.13
CA VAL A 342 -3.55 0.46 -3.37
C VAL A 342 -4.61 0.12 -4.43
N ASN A 343 -5.69 0.91 -4.52
CA ASN A 343 -6.82 0.65 -5.41
C ASN A 343 -6.96 1.68 -6.54
N ARG A 344 -5.85 2.20 -7.03
CA ARG A 344 -5.82 3.21 -8.08
C ARG A 344 -6.31 2.72 -9.45
N ASP A 345 -5.78 1.60 -9.96
CA ASP A 345 -6.12 1.13 -11.32
C ASP A 345 -7.10 -0.06 -11.29
N PRO A 346 -8.29 0.05 -11.91
CA PRO A 346 -9.26 -1.05 -11.98
C PRO A 346 -8.78 -2.26 -12.79
N LYS A 347 -7.69 -2.17 -13.56
CA LYS A 347 -7.07 -3.35 -14.22
C LYS A 347 -6.25 -4.20 -13.24
N ASN A 348 -5.63 -3.57 -12.24
CA ASN A 348 -4.80 -4.23 -11.25
C ASN A 348 -5.24 -3.79 -9.84
N PRO A 349 -6.51 -4.02 -9.47
CA PRO A 349 -7.00 -3.58 -8.17
C PRO A 349 -6.30 -4.40 -7.07
N TRP A 350 -6.02 -3.75 -5.94
CA TRP A 350 -5.68 -4.47 -4.70
C TRP A 350 -6.93 -5.20 -4.19
N VAL A 351 -8.11 -4.59 -4.30
CA VAL A 351 -9.38 -5.25 -3.99
C VAL A 351 -10.50 -4.78 -4.92
N MET A 352 -11.37 -5.70 -5.31
CA MET A 352 -12.60 -5.39 -6.05
C MET A 352 -13.77 -6.24 -5.59
N ILE A 353 -15.00 -5.73 -5.77
CA ILE A 353 -16.21 -6.53 -5.61
C ILE A 353 -16.44 -7.34 -6.89
N ILE A 354 -16.69 -8.63 -6.72
CA ILE A 354 -17.27 -9.49 -7.75
C ILE A 354 -18.78 -9.30 -7.67
N GLU A 355 -19.33 -8.41 -8.51
CA GLU A 355 -20.77 -8.12 -8.53
C GLU A 355 -21.57 -9.32 -9.06
N ALA A 356 -22.60 -9.73 -8.33
CA ALA A 356 -23.38 -10.94 -8.63
C ALA A 356 -24.11 -10.88 -9.99
N ASP A 357 -24.49 -9.68 -10.45
CA ASP A 357 -25.11 -9.48 -11.76
C ASP A 357 -24.10 -9.48 -12.93
N GLY A 358 -22.80 -9.50 -12.64
CA GLY A 358 -21.71 -9.57 -13.61
C GLY A 358 -21.55 -8.31 -14.47
N ASP A 359 -22.17 -7.20 -14.09
CA ASP A 359 -22.22 -6.00 -14.91
C ASP A 359 -21.02 -5.07 -14.69
N GLN A 360 -20.15 -5.33 -13.71
CA GLN A 360 -18.91 -4.59 -13.44
C GLN A 360 -19.15 -3.08 -13.34
N ALA A 361 -20.27 -2.64 -12.76
CA ALA A 361 -20.67 -1.24 -12.67
C ALA A 361 -19.65 -0.42 -11.88
N LEU A 362 -19.15 -0.92 -10.75
CA LEU A 362 -18.11 -0.26 -9.94
C LEU A 362 -16.82 -0.04 -10.74
N LEU A 363 -16.32 -1.09 -11.41
CA LEU A 363 -15.11 -1.05 -12.25
C LEU A 363 -15.26 -0.13 -13.46
N ARG A 364 -16.48 -0.02 -14.01
CA ARG A 364 -16.78 0.80 -15.20
C ARG A 364 -17.27 2.21 -14.85
N ASN A 365 -17.30 2.55 -13.56
CA ASN A 365 -17.86 3.79 -13.05
C ASN A 365 -19.28 4.09 -13.57
N ARG A 366 -20.17 3.09 -13.49
CA ARG A 366 -21.58 3.24 -13.91
C ARG A 366 -22.50 3.64 -12.76
N ASP A 367 -22.21 3.13 -11.58
CA ASP A 367 -22.81 3.51 -10.31
C ASP A 367 -21.83 3.21 -9.16
N SER A 368 -22.18 3.64 -7.95
CA SER A 368 -21.41 3.44 -6.72
C SER A 368 -21.82 2.17 -5.98
N GLY A 369 -22.58 1.28 -6.61
CA GLY A 369 -23.13 0.08 -6.01
C GLY A 369 -24.65 -0.04 -6.19
N SER A 370 -25.13 -1.27 -6.29
CA SER A 370 -26.51 -1.59 -6.58
C SER A 370 -26.99 -2.81 -5.81
N SER A 371 -28.31 -2.99 -5.66
CA SER A 371 -28.84 -4.23 -5.09
C SER A 371 -28.47 -5.50 -5.89
N GLY A 372 -28.09 -5.34 -7.17
CA GLY A 372 -27.67 -6.42 -8.06
C GLY A 372 -26.29 -6.99 -7.75
N ASP A 373 -25.47 -6.26 -6.99
CA ASP A 373 -24.09 -6.65 -6.68
C ASP A 373 -24.03 -7.83 -5.70
N THR A 374 -25.09 -8.00 -4.91
CA THR A 374 -25.14 -8.99 -3.83
C THR A 374 -25.61 -10.36 -4.29
N PHE A 375 -24.86 -11.41 -3.92
CA PHE A 375 -25.28 -12.78 -4.13
C PHE A 375 -26.39 -13.18 -3.14
N GLN A 376 -27.35 -13.97 -3.64
CA GLN A 376 -28.58 -14.35 -2.97
C GLN A 376 -28.69 -15.86 -2.73
N THR A 377 -29.72 -16.28 -2.01
CA THR A 377 -29.99 -17.71 -1.78
C THR A 377 -30.20 -18.44 -3.10
N GLY A 378 -29.45 -19.53 -3.30
CA GLY A 378 -29.47 -20.32 -4.53
C GLY A 378 -28.38 -19.95 -5.53
N ASP A 379 -27.67 -18.84 -5.34
CA ASP A 379 -26.53 -18.49 -6.18
C ASP A 379 -25.29 -19.31 -5.80
N SER A 380 -24.36 -19.39 -6.74
CA SER A 380 -23.06 -20.03 -6.55
C SER A 380 -21.95 -19.28 -7.28
N PHE A 381 -20.73 -19.39 -6.77
CA PHE A 381 -19.53 -18.77 -7.36
C PHE A 381 -18.27 -19.62 -7.12
N GLY A 382 -17.22 -19.42 -7.92
CA GLY A 382 -15.97 -20.17 -7.88
C GLY A 382 -15.72 -20.92 -9.18
N SER A 383 -15.68 -22.25 -9.14
CA SER A 383 -15.56 -23.10 -10.34
C SER A 383 -16.87 -23.29 -11.10
N GLU A 384 -18.00 -23.01 -10.45
CA GLU A 384 -19.36 -23.09 -10.99
C GLU A 384 -20.15 -21.83 -10.62
N GLY A 385 -21.23 -21.54 -11.35
CA GLY A 385 -21.98 -20.28 -11.22
C GLY A 385 -21.16 -19.08 -11.71
N HIS A 386 -20.99 -18.07 -10.87
CA HIS A 386 -20.10 -16.94 -11.19
C HIS A 386 -18.64 -17.39 -11.10
N LEU A 387 -17.96 -17.46 -12.26
CA LEU A 387 -16.61 -18.01 -12.34
C LEU A 387 -15.59 -17.06 -11.71
N ILE A 388 -14.74 -17.60 -10.83
CA ILE A 388 -13.64 -16.85 -10.20
C ILE A 388 -12.31 -17.39 -10.68
N ARG A 389 -11.45 -16.48 -11.16
CA ARG A 389 -10.07 -16.79 -11.55
C ARG A 389 -9.12 -16.00 -10.70
N ASP A 390 -7.97 -16.61 -10.42
CA ASP A 390 -6.87 -15.87 -9.83
C ASP A 390 -6.16 -14.97 -10.85
N ASN A 391 -5.28 -14.07 -10.37
CA ASN A 391 -4.49 -13.20 -11.23
C ASN A 391 -3.36 -13.96 -11.97
N ARG A 392 -3.38 -15.29 -11.91
CA ARG A 392 -2.55 -16.19 -12.72
C ARG A 392 -3.40 -16.91 -13.76
N GLY A 393 -4.66 -16.49 -13.92
CA GLY A 393 -5.66 -16.94 -14.87
C GLY A 393 -6.22 -18.34 -14.62
N ARG A 394 -5.94 -18.93 -13.45
CA ARG A 394 -6.41 -20.25 -13.05
C ARG A 394 -7.84 -20.14 -12.52
N LEU A 395 -8.74 -20.98 -13.01
CA LEU A 395 -10.05 -21.16 -12.40
C LEU A 395 -9.86 -21.83 -11.03
N VAL A 396 -10.47 -21.27 -9.99
CA VAL A 396 -10.37 -21.83 -8.63
C VAL A 396 -10.90 -23.28 -8.59
N PRO A 397 -10.30 -24.19 -7.81
CA PRO A 397 -10.68 -25.61 -7.80
C PRO A 397 -11.81 -25.92 -6.79
N TRP A 398 -12.70 -24.97 -6.55
CA TRP A 398 -13.79 -25.07 -5.57
C TRP A 398 -14.94 -24.17 -6.00
N HIS A 399 -16.15 -24.43 -5.52
CA HIS A 399 -17.25 -23.48 -5.61
C HIS A 399 -17.96 -23.34 -4.26
N VAL A 400 -18.61 -22.21 -4.08
CA VAL A 400 -19.45 -21.88 -2.93
C VAL A 400 -20.90 -21.91 -3.39
N SER A 401 -21.77 -22.56 -2.63
CA SER A 401 -23.22 -22.53 -2.82
C SER A 401 -23.90 -21.85 -1.64
N ILE A 402 -24.74 -20.86 -1.92
CA ILE A 402 -25.47 -20.12 -0.89
C ILE A 402 -26.77 -20.86 -0.59
N THR A 403 -26.82 -21.51 0.58
CA THR A 403 -27.94 -22.37 0.96
C THR A 403 -29.11 -21.60 1.56
N ASN A 404 -28.84 -20.52 2.30
CA ASN A 404 -29.85 -19.68 2.92
C ASN A 404 -29.28 -18.31 3.31
N ILE A 405 -30.06 -17.25 3.12
CA ILE A 405 -29.81 -15.92 3.68
C ILE A 405 -31.03 -15.53 4.51
N GLY A 406 -30.84 -15.36 5.82
CA GLY A 406 -31.85 -14.85 6.74
C GLY A 406 -31.35 -13.62 7.47
N GLN A 407 -32.25 -12.89 8.14
CA GLN A 407 -31.93 -11.61 8.77
C GLN A 407 -30.77 -11.67 9.80
N ALA A 408 -30.60 -12.80 10.48
CA ALA A 408 -29.59 -12.95 11.53
C ALA A 408 -28.29 -13.62 11.05
N ASN A 409 -28.34 -14.38 9.94
CA ASN A 409 -27.20 -15.10 9.41
C ASN A 409 -27.44 -15.60 7.97
N ALA A 410 -26.35 -15.86 7.28
CA ALA A 410 -26.30 -16.56 6.01
C ALA A 410 -25.57 -17.90 6.19
N SER A 411 -25.98 -18.91 5.42
CA SER A 411 -25.37 -20.24 5.42
C SER A 411 -24.86 -20.58 4.02
N LEU A 412 -23.59 -20.96 3.93
CA LEU A 412 -22.92 -21.32 2.69
C LEU A 412 -22.24 -22.69 2.81
N GLU A 413 -22.16 -23.40 1.69
CA GLU A 413 -21.44 -24.66 1.56
C GLU A 413 -20.26 -24.45 0.60
N ILE A 414 -19.05 -24.73 1.07
CA ILE A 414 -17.83 -24.75 0.25
C ILE A 414 -17.64 -26.18 -0.24
N ILE A 415 -17.52 -26.34 -1.55
CA ILE A 415 -17.45 -27.64 -2.22
C ILE A 415 -16.16 -27.70 -3.05
N PRO A 416 -15.17 -28.53 -2.64
CA PRO A 416 -13.97 -28.75 -3.44
C PRO A 416 -14.29 -29.52 -4.72
N ASN A 417 -13.57 -29.20 -5.80
CA ASN A 417 -13.50 -30.08 -6.95
C ASN A 417 -12.63 -31.28 -6.60
N ASN A 418 -13.24 -32.47 -6.58
CA ASN A 418 -12.48 -33.67 -6.28
C ASN A 418 -11.41 -33.93 -7.36
N GLU A 419 -10.28 -34.49 -6.92
CA GLU A 419 -9.22 -35.01 -7.79
C GLU A 419 -8.47 -33.96 -8.62
N PHE A 420 -8.04 -32.83 -8.04
CA PHE A 420 -7.19 -31.85 -8.74
C PHE A 420 -5.67 -32.11 -8.56
N THR A 421 -4.86 -31.48 -9.42
CA THR A 421 -3.39 -31.54 -9.33
C THR A 421 -2.91 -30.63 -8.21
N ASP A 422 -2.14 -31.16 -7.25
CA ASP A 422 -1.96 -30.54 -5.92
C ASP A 422 -1.60 -29.05 -5.94
N ARG A 423 -0.76 -28.60 -6.89
CA ARG A 423 -0.62 -27.17 -7.16
C ARG A 423 -0.03 -26.89 -8.53
N ILE A 424 -0.71 -26.07 -9.35
CA ILE A 424 -0.15 -25.54 -10.60
C ILE A 424 -0.04 -24.03 -10.46
N LEU A 425 1.17 -23.46 -10.49
CA LEU A 425 1.36 -22.01 -10.45
C LEU A 425 1.88 -21.53 -11.81
N THR A 426 1.05 -20.78 -12.51
CA THR A 426 1.40 -20.04 -13.73
C THR A 426 1.96 -18.66 -13.37
N PRO A 427 2.65 -17.95 -14.28
CA PRO A 427 3.01 -16.56 -14.06
C PRO A 427 1.75 -15.69 -13.89
N ARG A 428 1.93 -14.50 -13.30
CA ARG A 428 0.84 -13.52 -13.18
C ARG A 428 0.43 -12.98 -14.54
N SER A 429 -0.82 -12.57 -14.65
CA SER A 429 -1.40 -11.95 -15.83
C SER A 429 -1.13 -10.44 -15.81
N PRO A 430 -0.82 -9.82 -16.97
CA PRO A 430 -0.45 -10.47 -18.21
C PRO A 430 0.98 -11.05 -18.15
N ILE A 431 1.22 -12.17 -18.83
CA ILE A 431 2.57 -12.71 -19.02
C ILE A 431 3.35 -11.77 -19.95
N GLN A 432 4.48 -11.21 -19.49
CA GLN A 432 5.35 -10.35 -20.29
C GLN A 432 6.60 -11.11 -20.79
N LEU A 433 6.76 -11.20 -22.12
CA LEU A 433 7.86 -11.90 -22.77
C LEU A 433 8.75 -10.95 -23.59
N ILE A 434 10.07 -11.03 -23.39
CA ILE A 434 11.06 -10.42 -24.28
C ILE A 434 11.43 -11.41 -25.40
N GLU A 435 11.97 -10.91 -26.51
CA GLU A 435 12.46 -11.75 -27.61
C GLU A 435 13.38 -12.89 -27.11
N GLY A 436 13.02 -14.13 -27.46
CA GLY A 436 13.76 -15.34 -27.06
C GLY A 436 13.39 -15.92 -25.69
N GLU A 437 12.54 -15.25 -24.90
CA GLU A 437 12.09 -15.77 -23.60
C GLU A 437 11.02 -16.86 -23.72
N SER A 438 10.83 -17.58 -22.62
CA SER A 438 9.73 -18.51 -22.42
C SER A 438 9.16 -18.31 -21.02
N ALA A 439 7.84 -18.39 -20.90
CA ALA A 439 7.14 -18.39 -19.63
C ALA A 439 6.93 -19.82 -19.15
N TYR A 440 7.00 -20.00 -17.83
CA TYR A 440 6.97 -21.32 -17.20
C TYR A 440 5.89 -21.41 -16.13
N ALA A 441 5.27 -22.59 -16.03
CA ALA A 441 4.46 -22.95 -14.87
C ALA A 441 5.22 -23.91 -13.96
N SER A 442 5.00 -23.79 -12.65
CA SER A 442 5.47 -24.73 -11.63
C SER A 442 4.34 -25.68 -11.25
N VAL A 443 4.55 -26.98 -11.49
CA VAL A 443 3.60 -28.04 -11.15
C VAL A 443 4.14 -28.82 -9.97
N LYS A 444 3.39 -28.85 -8.86
CA LYS A 444 3.69 -29.63 -7.67
C LYS A 444 2.80 -30.87 -7.62
N THR A 445 3.42 -32.03 -7.41
CA THR A 445 2.72 -33.31 -7.23
C THR A 445 3.28 -34.11 -6.06
N GLN A 446 2.44 -34.83 -5.32
CA GLN A 446 2.86 -35.75 -4.24
C GLN A 446 3.41 -37.06 -4.80
N LEU A 447 2.94 -37.49 -5.97
CA LEU A 447 3.30 -38.73 -6.65
C LEU A 447 3.61 -38.44 -8.13
N PRO A 448 4.48 -39.23 -8.77
CA PRO A 448 4.72 -39.09 -10.20
C PRO A 448 3.42 -39.21 -11.00
N CYS A 449 3.26 -38.39 -12.03
CA CYS A 449 2.07 -38.40 -12.88
C CYS A 449 2.41 -38.07 -14.34
N THR A 450 1.54 -38.50 -15.25
CA THR A 450 1.54 -38.01 -16.63
C THR A 450 0.81 -36.67 -16.66
N LEU A 451 1.54 -35.57 -16.80
CA LEU A 451 0.97 -34.24 -16.95
C LEU A 451 0.40 -34.05 -18.36
N VAL A 452 -0.86 -33.63 -18.46
CA VAL A 452 -1.53 -33.26 -19.70
C VAL A 452 -1.57 -31.73 -19.79
N ILE A 453 -1.04 -31.18 -20.88
CA ILE A 453 -1.08 -29.75 -21.20
C ILE A 453 -1.86 -29.59 -22.50
N ASN A 454 -3.01 -28.93 -22.42
CA ASN A 454 -3.89 -28.69 -23.56
C ASN A 454 -4.20 -27.19 -23.64
N THR A 455 -3.22 -26.40 -24.08
CA THR A 455 -3.28 -24.93 -24.11
C THR A 455 -3.03 -24.40 -25.51
N SER A 456 -3.77 -23.37 -25.90
CA SER A 456 -3.65 -22.65 -27.17
C SER A 456 -3.55 -21.15 -26.90
N ILE A 457 -2.87 -20.46 -27.81
CA ILE A 457 -2.68 -19.00 -27.81
C ILE A 457 -3.46 -18.29 -28.92
N ASP A 458 -4.03 -19.06 -29.85
CA ASP A 458 -4.69 -18.60 -31.08
C ASP A 458 -6.16 -19.06 -31.17
N LEU A 459 -6.74 -19.47 -30.03
CA LEU A 459 -8.11 -19.99 -29.90
C LEU A 459 -8.40 -21.22 -30.78
N THR A 460 -7.38 -21.89 -31.31
CA THR A 460 -7.52 -23.18 -31.98
C THR A 460 -7.66 -24.31 -30.95
N THR A 461 -8.22 -25.44 -31.38
CA THR A 461 -8.21 -26.67 -30.57
C THR A 461 -6.76 -27.13 -30.42
N PRO A 462 -6.17 -27.10 -29.21
CA PRO A 462 -4.79 -27.50 -29.03
C PRO A 462 -4.64 -29.02 -29.18
N GLU A 463 -3.47 -29.48 -29.63
CA GLU A 463 -3.10 -30.88 -29.49
C GLU A 463 -2.55 -31.10 -28.07
N PRO A 464 -3.11 -32.04 -27.29
CA PRO A 464 -2.67 -32.28 -25.92
C PRO A 464 -1.25 -32.86 -25.90
N ILE A 465 -0.39 -32.24 -25.09
CA ILE A 465 0.97 -32.71 -24.80
C ILE A 465 0.93 -33.53 -23.52
N GLU A 466 1.51 -34.73 -23.54
CA GLU A 466 1.66 -35.59 -22.36
C GLU A 466 3.13 -35.68 -21.95
N ILE A 467 3.44 -35.37 -20.67
CA ILE A 467 4.81 -35.37 -20.13
C ILE A 467 4.82 -36.14 -18.80
N GLU A 468 5.74 -37.07 -18.64
CA GLU A 468 5.96 -37.75 -17.36
C GLU A 468 6.72 -36.82 -16.40
N ILE A 469 6.13 -36.51 -15.24
CA ILE A 469 6.75 -35.67 -14.21
C ILE A 469 6.94 -36.45 -12.90
N PRO A 470 8.06 -36.27 -12.20
CA PRO A 470 8.29 -36.90 -10.89
C PRO A 470 7.44 -36.24 -9.80
N ALA A 471 7.36 -36.89 -8.64
CA ALA A 471 6.89 -36.24 -7.42
C ALA A 471 7.80 -35.06 -7.04
N GLY A 472 7.21 -34.00 -6.49
CA GLY A 472 7.89 -32.74 -6.17
C GLY A 472 7.45 -31.61 -7.10
N ILE A 473 8.31 -30.60 -7.26
CA ILE A 473 8.06 -29.43 -8.11
C ILE A 473 8.76 -29.64 -9.45
N THR A 474 8.00 -29.55 -10.55
CA THR A 474 8.52 -29.57 -11.92
C THR A 474 8.17 -28.27 -12.62
N THR A 475 9.15 -27.65 -13.28
CA THR A 475 8.94 -26.43 -14.07
C THR A 475 8.79 -26.79 -15.55
N ILE A 476 7.73 -26.30 -16.18
CA ILE A 476 7.37 -26.61 -17.58
C ILE A 476 7.18 -25.32 -18.37
N PRO A 477 7.63 -25.25 -19.63
CA PRO A 477 7.32 -24.10 -20.50
C PRO A 477 5.84 -24.16 -20.90
N ILE A 478 5.13 -23.04 -20.78
CA ILE A 478 3.71 -22.91 -21.15
C ILE A 478 3.46 -21.95 -22.32
N LEU A 479 4.42 -21.06 -22.59
CA LEU A 479 4.37 -20.09 -23.66
C LEU A 479 5.79 -19.69 -24.03
N ARG A 480 6.12 -19.64 -25.32
CA ARG A 480 7.40 -19.12 -25.82
C ARG A 480 7.15 -17.93 -26.72
N PHE A 481 8.09 -16.99 -26.72
CA PHE A 481 8.05 -15.86 -27.66
C PHE A 481 7.94 -16.33 -29.11
N SER A 482 8.60 -17.44 -29.46
CA SER A 482 8.59 -18.01 -30.81
C SER A 482 7.29 -18.70 -31.23
N ASP A 483 6.35 -18.91 -30.31
CA ASP A 483 5.13 -19.68 -30.60
C ASP A 483 4.13 -18.91 -31.47
N THR A 484 4.27 -17.57 -31.55
CA THR A 484 3.38 -16.68 -32.30
C THR A 484 4.13 -15.45 -32.78
N ASN A 485 3.60 -14.82 -33.85
CA ASN A 485 4.07 -13.52 -34.34
C ASN A 485 3.17 -12.37 -33.86
N GLN A 486 2.20 -12.66 -32.98
CA GLN A 486 1.34 -11.65 -32.37
C GLN A 486 2.07 -11.00 -31.19
N GLU A 487 1.77 -9.72 -30.94
CA GLU A 487 2.34 -8.98 -29.83
C GLU A 487 1.54 -9.14 -28.53
N ILE A 488 0.26 -9.53 -28.64
CA ILE A 488 -0.63 -9.78 -27.52
C ILE A 488 -1.56 -10.94 -27.83
N GLY A 489 -2.03 -11.62 -26.78
CA GLY A 489 -3.04 -12.67 -26.91
C GLY A 489 -3.47 -13.24 -25.57
N ILE A 490 -4.19 -14.36 -25.63
CA ILE A 490 -4.70 -15.05 -24.44
C ILE A 490 -4.31 -16.52 -24.51
N LEU A 491 -3.56 -17.00 -23.52
CA LEU A 491 -3.28 -18.42 -23.32
C LEU A 491 -4.50 -19.07 -22.67
N ASN A 492 -5.22 -19.88 -23.42
CA ASN A 492 -6.42 -20.58 -22.95
C ASN A 492 -6.21 -22.08 -23.01
N GLY A 493 -6.71 -22.81 -22.02
CA GLY A 493 -6.68 -24.26 -22.07
C GLY A 493 -6.83 -24.93 -20.72
N ASN A 494 -6.35 -26.16 -20.64
CA ASN A 494 -6.35 -26.91 -19.39
C ASN A 494 -4.99 -27.57 -19.14
N ILE A 495 -4.63 -27.69 -17.86
CA ILE A 495 -3.40 -28.34 -17.42
C ILE A 495 -3.67 -29.19 -16.18
N GLY A 496 -3.07 -30.39 -16.11
CA GLY A 496 -3.18 -31.23 -14.91
C GLY A 496 -2.75 -32.67 -15.15
N CYS A 497 -2.59 -33.43 -14.07
CA CYS A 497 -2.28 -34.85 -14.16
C CYS A 497 -3.41 -35.63 -14.85
N LYS A 498 -3.05 -36.60 -15.69
CA LYS A 498 -3.98 -37.50 -16.35
C LYS A 498 -4.81 -38.29 -15.32
N GLY A 499 -6.12 -38.34 -15.51
CA GLY A 499 -7.06 -38.97 -14.58
C GLY A 499 -7.45 -38.10 -13.38
N LYS A 500 -6.93 -36.87 -13.31
CA LYS A 500 -7.37 -35.81 -12.40
C LYS A 500 -8.20 -34.78 -13.17
N THR A 501 -8.97 -33.95 -12.44
CA THR A 501 -9.60 -32.75 -12.98
C THR A 501 -8.51 -31.78 -13.43
N LEU A 502 -8.53 -31.41 -14.71
CA LEU A 502 -7.56 -30.47 -15.28
C LEU A 502 -7.95 -29.05 -14.87
N GLU A 503 -6.98 -28.28 -14.38
CA GLU A 503 -7.17 -26.87 -14.06
C GLU A 503 -7.34 -26.06 -15.34
N ASN A 504 -8.37 -25.23 -15.38
CA ASN A 504 -8.65 -24.38 -16.52
C ASN A 504 -7.86 -23.07 -16.44
N LEU A 505 -7.10 -22.77 -17.49
CA LEU A 505 -6.26 -21.58 -17.63
C LEU A 505 -6.86 -20.61 -18.64
N ARG A 506 -6.81 -19.33 -18.29
CA ARG A 506 -7.06 -18.19 -19.18
C ARG A 506 -6.19 -17.03 -18.71
N ILE A 507 -5.05 -16.82 -19.37
CA ILE A 507 -4.03 -15.83 -18.97
C ILE A 507 -3.76 -14.91 -20.14
N ASP A 508 -3.81 -13.61 -19.93
CA ASP A 508 -3.40 -12.65 -20.95
C ASP A 508 -1.87 -12.69 -21.08
N TRP A 509 -1.34 -12.46 -22.27
CA TRP A 509 0.09 -12.37 -22.50
C TRP A 509 0.41 -11.29 -23.52
N GLN A 510 1.62 -10.74 -23.41
CA GLN A 510 2.15 -9.70 -24.26
C GLN A 510 3.65 -9.88 -24.50
N THR A 511 4.11 -9.49 -25.68
CA THR A 511 5.52 -9.28 -25.97
C THR A 511 5.93 -7.87 -25.60
N ILE A 512 7.06 -7.72 -24.94
CA ILE A 512 7.60 -6.44 -24.50
C ILE A 512 9.00 -6.23 -25.08
N GLY A 513 9.37 -4.97 -25.34
CA GLY A 513 10.70 -4.63 -25.85
C GLY A 513 11.82 -4.86 -24.84
N HIS A 514 11.59 -4.52 -23.58
CA HIS A 514 12.53 -4.69 -22.48
C HIS A 514 11.82 -4.72 -21.10
N ARG A 515 12.52 -5.19 -20.07
CA ARG A 515 12.09 -5.22 -18.66
C ARG A 515 13.07 -4.43 -17.81
N ILE A 516 12.57 -3.65 -16.87
CA ILE A 516 13.33 -2.90 -15.88
C ILE A 516 13.37 -3.76 -14.60
N PRO A 517 14.52 -4.38 -14.26
CA PRO A 517 14.65 -5.07 -12.99
C PRO A 517 14.65 -4.07 -11.83
N TYR A 518 14.31 -4.55 -10.64
CA TYR A 518 14.49 -3.79 -9.41
C TYR A 518 15.93 -3.32 -9.29
N GLN A 519 16.10 -2.04 -8.97
CA GLN A 519 17.40 -1.41 -8.74
C GLN A 519 17.21 -0.21 -7.81
N GLU A 520 18.29 0.19 -7.17
CA GLU A 520 18.34 1.34 -6.27
C GLU A 520 19.37 2.32 -6.81
N ILE A 521 19.00 3.59 -6.81
CA ILE A 521 19.80 4.65 -7.44
C ILE A 521 19.97 5.79 -6.45
N GLU A 522 21.22 6.21 -6.27
CA GLU A 522 21.56 7.40 -5.50
C GLU A 522 22.14 8.48 -6.39
N HIS A 523 21.74 9.73 -6.16
CA HIS A 523 22.29 10.86 -6.89
C HIS A 523 22.43 12.10 -6.01
N VAL A 524 23.55 12.81 -6.16
CA VAL A 524 23.75 14.10 -5.48
C VAL A 524 23.13 15.20 -6.34
N ILE A 525 22.28 16.01 -5.72
CA ILE A 525 21.57 17.11 -6.37
C ILE A 525 21.89 18.44 -5.71
N LYS A 526 21.70 19.52 -6.46
CA LYS A 526 21.79 20.87 -5.91
C LYS A 526 20.59 21.12 -5.02
N TRP A 527 20.83 21.62 -3.81
CA TRP A 527 19.77 21.91 -2.84
C TRP A 527 19.14 23.30 -3.04
N ASP A 528 19.84 24.23 -3.70
CA ASP A 528 19.50 25.66 -3.71
C ASP A 528 18.99 26.19 -5.06
N GLN A 529 19.05 25.40 -6.12
CA GLN A 529 18.67 25.84 -7.46
C GLN A 529 18.18 24.67 -8.32
N PRO A 530 17.28 24.93 -9.28
CA PRO A 530 16.85 23.92 -10.22
C PRO A 530 18.02 23.29 -10.98
N SER A 531 17.92 21.98 -11.22
CA SER A 531 18.92 21.22 -11.95
C SER A 531 18.28 20.09 -12.75
N THR A 532 19.06 19.42 -13.60
CA THR A 532 18.59 18.26 -14.35
C THR A 532 19.60 17.15 -14.17
N ILE A 533 19.13 15.95 -13.87
CA ILE A 533 19.97 14.76 -13.69
C ILE A 533 19.61 13.73 -14.75
N SER A 534 20.62 12.97 -15.20
CA SER A 534 20.48 11.91 -16.18
C SER A 534 20.90 10.60 -15.53
N ILE A 535 19.94 9.72 -15.32
CA ILE A 535 20.06 8.48 -14.58
C ILE A 535 20.14 7.31 -15.57
N PRO A 536 21.25 6.56 -15.64
CA PRO A 536 21.30 5.35 -16.43
C PRO A 536 20.44 4.25 -15.78
N ILE A 537 19.53 3.65 -16.55
CA ILE A 537 18.65 2.58 -16.08
C ILE A 537 19.09 1.25 -16.67
N SER A 538 19.28 0.24 -15.81
CA SER A 538 19.51 -1.13 -16.27
C SER A 538 18.23 -1.69 -16.87
N MET A 539 18.31 -2.27 -18.08
CA MET A 539 17.19 -2.87 -18.80
C MET A 539 17.59 -4.21 -19.39
N ILE A 540 16.68 -5.17 -19.40
CA ILE A 540 16.83 -6.49 -20.02
C ILE A 540 15.98 -6.52 -21.29
N GLY A 541 16.58 -6.74 -22.44
CA GLY A 541 15.91 -6.68 -23.75
C GLY A 541 16.51 -5.60 -24.64
N THR A 542 16.00 -5.42 -25.85
CA THR A 542 16.55 -4.46 -26.83
C THR A 542 15.48 -3.66 -27.58
N GLY A 543 14.19 -3.95 -27.38
CA GLY A 543 13.10 -3.20 -27.99
C GLY A 543 12.72 -1.95 -27.20
N SER A 544 11.94 -1.07 -27.82
CA SER A 544 11.31 0.06 -27.13
C SER A 544 10.06 -0.36 -26.36
N ARG A 545 9.67 0.46 -25.39
CA ARG A 545 8.38 0.43 -24.72
C ARG A 545 7.90 1.84 -24.45
N ASN A 546 6.59 2.03 -24.44
CA ASN A 546 6.00 3.26 -23.94
C ASN A 546 5.78 3.13 -22.43
N TYR A 547 6.12 4.19 -21.71
CA TYR A 547 5.80 4.33 -20.30
C TYR A 547 5.21 5.70 -20.01
N ASP A 548 4.25 5.71 -19.10
CA ASP A 548 3.96 6.85 -18.25
C ASP A 548 4.86 6.74 -17.01
N ILE A 549 5.59 7.81 -16.69
CA ILE A 549 6.59 7.82 -15.62
C ILE A 549 6.19 8.84 -14.56
N ALA A 550 6.01 8.36 -13.33
CA ALA A 550 5.76 9.19 -12.15
C ALA A 550 6.86 9.02 -11.11
N ILE A 551 6.92 9.98 -10.19
CA ILE A 551 7.85 9.97 -9.07
C ILE A 551 7.01 10.02 -7.80
N GLU A 552 7.12 8.97 -6.99
CA GLU A 552 6.35 8.81 -5.75
C GLU A 552 7.27 9.00 -4.53
N GLY A 553 6.69 9.28 -3.37
CA GLY A 553 7.41 9.60 -2.13
C GLY A 553 7.98 11.03 -2.06
N ALA A 554 8.93 11.27 -1.15
CA ALA A 554 9.47 12.60 -0.88
C ALA A 554 10.20 13.21 -2.09
N VAL A 555 10.72 12.39 -3.00
CA VAL A 555 11.39 12.84 -4.22
C VAL A 555 10.40 13.49 -5.19
N GLY A 556 9.13 13.06 -5.23
CA GLY A 556 8.10 13.66 -6.10
C GLY A 556 7.82 15.14 -5.79
N ARG A 557 8.09 15.58 -4.55
CA ARG A 557 7.94 17.00 -4.15
C ARG A 557 9.01 17.93 -4.71
N ILE A 558 10.13 17.36 -5.17
CA ILE A 558 11.30 18.14 -5.61
C ILE A 558 11.78 17.73 -7.00
N ALA A 559 11.13 16.77 -7.66
CA ALA A 559 11.56 16.22 -8.93
C ALA A 559 10.38 15.83 -9.80
N ASN A 560 10.55 16.00 -11.11
CA ASN A 560 9.62 15.57 -12.14
C ASN A 560 10.37 14.82 -13.25
N SER A 561 9.72 13.85 -13.88
CA SER A 561 10.30 13.11 -15.02
C SER A 561 10.08 13.87 -16.33
N ASP A 562 11.17 14.31 -16.96
CA ASP A 562 11.14 14.87 -18.32
C ASP A 562 11.02 13.76 -19.38
N THR A 563 11.38 12.53 -19.02
CA THR A 563 11.19 11.36 -19.88
C THR A 563 9.75 10.87 -19.76
N GLN A 564 9.05 10.78 -20.88
CA GLN A 564 7.69 10.25 -21.00
C GLN A 564 7.53 9.57 -22.37
N GLY A 565 6.63 8.58 -22.47
CA GLY A 565 6.33 7.89 -23.72
C GLY A 565 7.39 6.86 -24.10
N GLU A 566 7.85 6.88 -25.35
CA GLU A 566 8.73 5.84 -25.89
C GLU A 566 10.15 5.90 -25.27
N VAL A 567 10.54 4.80 -24.62
CA VAL A 567 11.87 4.58 -24.02
C VAL A 567 12.55 3.41 -24.72
N LEU A 568 13.78 3.63 -25.22
CA LEU A 568 14.61 2.59 -25.81
C LEU A 568 15.51 1.93 -24.76
N SER A 569 15.87 0.68 -25.00
CA SER A 569 16.82 -0.01 -24.13
C SER A 569 18.17 0.71 -24.12
N GLY A 570 18.61 1.12 -22.93
CA GLY A 570 19.87 1.85 -22.73
C GLY A 570 19.74 3.38 -22.76
N ASP A 571 18.52 3.91 -22.91
CA ASP A 571 18.27 5.32 -22.68
C ASP A 571 18.46 5.67 -21.19
N ASN A 572 18.92 6.88 -20.94
CA ASN A 572 18.95 7.43 -19.60
C ASN A 572 17.62 8.11 -19.30
N LEU A 573 17.14 7.93 -18.07
CA LEU A 573 16.04 8.70 -17.53
C LEU A 573 16.51 10.12 -17.21
N VAL A 574 15.74 11.12 -17.60
CA VAL A 574 16.04 12.53 -17.33
C VAL A 574 15.03 13.05 -16.31
N LEU A 575 15.54 13.52 -15.17
CA LEU A 575 14.72 14.13 -14.13
C LEU A 575 15.04 15.62 -14.00
N ALA A 576 14.00 16.44 -13.99
CA ALA A 576 14.08 17.85 -13.61
C ALA A 576 13.95 17.97 -12.10
N ILE A 577 14.92 18.60 -11.44
CA ILE A 577 14.96 18.82 -10.00
C ILE A 577 14.58 20.27 -9.72
N GLN A 578 13.57 20.47 -8.88
CA GLN A 578 13.08 21.76 -8.40
C GLN A 578 13.06 21.74 -6.86
N PRO A 579 14.12 22.24 -6.20
CA PRO A 579 14.22 22.15 -4.75
C PRO A 579 13.14 22.94 -4.00
N ASP A 580 12.62 24.03 -4.58
CA ASP A 580 11.53 24.88 -4.07
C ASP A 580 11.59 25.26 -2.58
N GLY A 581 12.81 25.34 -2.03
CA GLY A 581 13.06 25.66 -0.62
C GLY A 581 12.82 24.50 0.35
N LEU A 582 12.50 23.31 -0.16
CA LEU A 582 12.24 22.09 0.61
C LEU A 582 13.52 21.35 1.02
N LEU A 583 14.66 21.67 0.41
CA LEU A 583 15.95 21.01 0.68
C LEU A 583 16.87 21.85 1.56
N THR A 584 17.60 21.16 2.43
CA THR A 584 18.75 21.70 3.17
C THR A 584 20.02 20.90 2.86
N PRO A 585 21.23 21.48 2.99
CA PRO A 585 22.48 20.78 2.67
C PRO A 585 22.62 19.45 3.42
N GLY A 586 22.84 18.36 2.69
CA GLY A 586 22.98 17.01 3.25
C GLY A 586 21.67 16.28 3.56
N MET A 587 20.51 16.90 3.26
CA MET A 587 19.21 16.26 3.35
C MET A 587 19.04 15.14 2.32
N TYR A 588 18.33 14.08 2.71
CA TYR A 588 17.97 12.96 1.84
C TYR A 588 16.50 13.06 1.47
N ALA A 589 16.20 12.99 0.17
CA ALA A 589 14.86 12.77 -0.33
C ALA A 589 14.82 11.36 -0.91
N ARG A 590 13.95 10.51 -0.36
CA ARG A 590 13.76 9.12 -0.79
C ARG A 590 12.39 8.95 -1.44
N GLY A 591 12.32 8.05 -2.40
CA GLY A 591 11.08 7.77 -3.12
C GLY A 591 11.30 6.72 -4.18
N GLU A 592 10.34 6.64 -5.10
CA GLU A 592 10.36 5.67 -6.19
C GLU A 592 10.09 6.34 -7.53
N ILE A 593 10.65 5.77 -8.58
CA ILE A 593 10.32 6.09 -9.97
C ILE A 593 9.46 4.96 -10.49
N VAL A 594 8.22 5.27 -10.85
CA VAL A 594 7.22 4.30 -11.25
C VAL A 594 7.03 4.36 -12.76
N PHE A 595 7.28 3.24 -13.44
CA PHE A 595 7.08 3.06 -14.87
C PHE A 595 5.81 2.25 -15.08
N GLN A 596 4.77 2.88 -15.61
CA GLN A 596 3.53 2.20 -15.98
C GLN A 596 3.47 2.02 -17.49
N ASP A 597 3.24 0.79 -17.95
CA ASP A 597 3.06 0.51 -19.38
C ASP A 597 1.60 0.68 -19.85
N ASP A 598 1.37 0.60 -21.16
CA ASP A 598 0.03 0.70 -21.78
C ASP A 598 -1.00 -0.32 -21.24
N TYR A 599 -0.52 -1.38 -20.56
CA TYR A 599 -1.33 -2.44 -19.96
C TYR A 599 -1.49 -2.29 -18.45
N SER A 600 -1.10 -1.14 -17.90
CA SER A 600 -1.15 -0.82 -16.47
C SER A 600 -0.21 -1.66 -15.60
N VAL A 601 0.82 -2.29 -16.18
CA VAL A 601 1.83 -3.03 -15.42
C VAL A 601 2.90 -2.06 -14.94
N GLU A 602 3.05 -1.97 -13.61
CA GLU A 602 4.03 -1.11 -12.97
C GLU A 602 5.38 -1.80 -12.75
N GLN A 603 6.46 -1.04 -12.93
CA GLN A 603 7.83 -1.40 -12.54
C GLN A 603 8.42 -0.23 -11.76
N ARG A 604 9.04 -0.52 -10.61
CA ARG A 604 9.52 0.49 -9.65
C ARG A 604 11.03 0.44 -9.51
N ILE A 605 11.63 1.63 -9.38
CA ILE A 605 13.05 1.83 -9.07
C ILE A 605 13.12 2.70 -7.81
N LYS A 606 13.84 2.28 -6.78
CA LYS A 606 14.08 3.14 -5.62
C LYS A 606 15.09 4.23 -5.98
N VAL A 607 14.79 5.46 -5.58
CA VAL A 607 15.66 6.62 -5.81
C VAL A 607 15.89 7.39 -4.51
N THR A 608 17.16 7.70 -4.25
CA THR A 608 17.60 8.58 -3.16
C THR A 608 18.33 9.78 -3.74
N LEU A 609 17.74 10.97 -3.60
CA LEU A 609 18.39 12.23 -3.97
C LEU A 609 19.01 12.87 -2.72
N ILE A 610 20.31 13.11 -2.78
CA ILE A 610 21.09 13.65 -1.67
C ILE A 610 21.43 15.10 -1.98
N ALA A 611 20.92 16.03 -1.17
CA ALA A 611 21.27 17.44 -1.26
C ALA A 611 22.79 17.64 -1.04
N GLU A 612 23.45 18.36 -1.96
CA GLU A 612 24.88 18.65 -1.85
C GLU A 612 25.21 19.33 -0.50
N SER A 613 26.36 18.98 0.06
CA SER A 613 26.88 19.60 1.28
C SER A 613 28.41 19.61 1.25
N SER A 614 29.03 20.21 2.26
CA SER A 614 30.49 20.12 2.41
C SER A 614 31.00 18.68 2.57
N LEU A 615 30.14 17.74 2.97
CA LEU A 615 30.47 16.33 3.21
C LEU A 615 29.84 15.38 2.17
N THR A 616 28.96 15.86 1.30
CA THR A 616 28.25 15.09 0.26
C THR A 616 28.39 15.81 -1.08
N GLY A 617 29.16 15.24 -2.01
CA GLY A 617 29.44 15.82 -3.34
C GLY A 617 30.92 15.83 -3.73
N ASP A 618 31.25 16.39 -4.90
CA ASP A 618 32.58 16.37 -5.54
C ASP A 618 33.69 17.19 -4.84
N GLY A 619 33.43 17.70 -3.63
CA GLY A 619 34.39 18.47 -2.85
C GLY A 619 35.43 17.61 -2.13
N ILE A 620 36.59 18.18 -1.76
CA ILE A 620 37.68 17.47 -1.04
C ILE A 620 37.19 16.83 0.27
N LEU A 621 36.26 17.50 0.98
CA LEU A 621 35.70 17.00 2.24
C LEU A 621 34.68 15.87 2.02
N GLY A 622 33.90 15.91 0.93
CA GLY A 622 33.03 14.79 0.52
C GLY A 622 33.81 13.60 -0.02
N TRP A 623 34.95 13.84 -0.67
CA TRP A 623 35.87 12.77 -1.02
C TRP A 623 36.45 12.09 0.22
N ILE A 624 36.80 12.84 1.28
CA ILE A 624 37.35 12.29 2.54
C ILE A 624 36.28 11.58 3.38
N SER A 625 35.00 11.97 3.30
CA SER A 625 33.92 11.40 4.11
C SER A 625 33.54 9.97 3.69
N GLN A 626 33.81 9.57 2.44
CA GLN A 626 33.67 8.17 2.02
C GLN A 626 34.63 7.27 2.83
N PRO A 627 34.14 6.21 3.51
CA PRO A 627 34.96 5.41 4.44
C PRO A 627 36.26 4.89 3.81
N SER A 628 36.21 4.39 2.57
CA SER A 628 37.38 3.90 1.82
C SER A 628 38.45 4.97 1.57
N ASN A 629 38.04 6.20 1.22
CA ASN A 629 38.93 7.35 1.04
C ASN A 629 39.42 7.93 2.38
N GLY A 630 38.56 7.97 3.39
CA GLY A 630 38.89 8.40 4.74
C GLY A 630 39.96 7.50 5.38
N LEU A 631 39.82 6.18 5.25
CA LEU A 631 40.81 5.20 5.71
C LEU A 631 42.15 5.33 4.98
N LEU A 632 42.13 5.64 3.68
CA LEU A 632 43.36 5.97 2.95
C LEU A 632 44.03 7.21 3.51
N MET A 633 43.27 8.29 3.77
CA MET A 633 43.82 9.53 4.33
C MET A 633 44.39 9.31 5.74
N ILE A 634 43.68 8.56 6.59
CA ILE A 634 44.16 8.16 7.92
C ILE A 634 45.46 7.35 7.79
N SER A 635 45.52 6.41 6.84
CA SER A 635 46.71 5.59 6.60
C SER A 635 47.92 6.42 6.16
N ILE A 636 47.70 7.43 5.30
CA ILE A 636 48.74 8.38 4.88
C ILE A 636 49.23 9.21 6.07
N LEU A 637 48.33 9.77 6.87
CA LEU A 637 48.67 10.57 8.05
C LEU A 637 49.40 9.75 9.12
N LEU A 638 48.97 8.51 9.36
CA LEU A 638 49.62 7.58 10.28
C LEU A 638 51.02 7.19 9.79
N ALA A 639 51.17 6.86 8.51
CA ALA A 639 52.46 6.55 7.91
C ALA A 639 53.43 7.74 8.04
N PHE A 640 52.95 8.97 7.80
CA PHE A 640 53.75 10.19 7.93
C PHE A 640 54.15 10.45 9.39
N SER A 641 53.22 10.27 10.34
CA SER A 641 53.46 10.40 11.78
C SER A 641 54.51 9.40 12.29
N ILE A 642 54.43 8.14 11.84
CA ILE A 642 55.39 7.08 12.20
C ILE A 642 56.79 7.38 11.65
N ILE A 643 56.89 7.97 10.46
CA ILE A 643 58.17 8.36 9.85
C ILE A 643 58.77 9.59 10.55
N MET A 644 57.93 10.56 10.93
CA MET A 644 58.37 11.81 11.56
C MET A 644 58.57 11.73 13.08
N GLY A 645 58.11 10.66 13.74
CA GLY A 645 58.31 10.45 15.16
C GLY A 645 59.79 10.55 15.54
N ARG A 646 60.15 11.53 16.39
CA ARG A 646 61.51 11.71 16.89
C ARG A 646 61.94 10.46 17.66
N ASP A 647 63.16 10.01 17.43
CA ASP A 647 63.83 9.12 18.37
C ASP A 647 63.98 9.90 19.69
N THR A 648 63.29 9.47 20.74
CA THR A 648 63.68 9.84 22.10
C THR A 648 64.98 9.10 22.35
N ASP A 649 66.09 9.78 22.09
CA ASP A 649 67.42 9.36 22.52
C ASP A 649 67.45 9.40 24.05
N ASP A 650 67.55 8.23 24.68
CA ASP A 650 68.38 8.04 25.88
C ASP A 650 69.75 7.52 25.42
#